data_AF-A0A5M9ZJC9-F1
#
_entry.id   AF-A0A5M9ZJC9-F1
#
_cell.length_a   1.000
_cell.length_b   1.000
_cell.length_c   1.000
_cell.angle_alpha   90.00
_cell.angle_beta   90.00
_cell.angle_gamma   90.00
#
_symmetry.space_group_name_H-M   'P 1'
#
loop_
_entity.id
_entity.type
_entity.pdbx_description
1 polymer ?
#
loop_
_entity_poly.entity_id
_entity_poly.type
_entity_poly.pdbx_seq_one_letter_code
_entity_poly.pdbx_strand_id
1 'polypeptide(L)'
;MSENEPAPMIEGRYRIVRNIAEGGMATVYEAVDERLGRTVALKVMHTQLAQGPHRQQFVERFRREANSAAAIANPHVVQVYDTGEYNGLDFLVMEYVHGVNLRHEMNAQGTFSVRETLRVVAETLDGLAAAHRIGVVHRDIKPENILLNDRGHVQITDFGLAKAASQATLSSTGMLLGTAAYLAPEMIEKNQATAQGDLYSVGIMAWEMLAGKVPFDSDNPVTLVFKHVHEDVPSVATVCPGIDPSVAAFIAHLTARRVEDRPVDGMTAAEELRRIAAKLPMPAWQYRLHTEPTSTGRTDATAPALVGAIGSPTGAASQHAAAAEAGDINDTTLPSKANGGTGAPSGTSATTAVPTSPSSQPVSRGITAPPAPPVAPTTAIDPGKTQAVPQPGGETQVLSPLDPFAQAITGADGAESASDGGTPEIGQHADDAVIAKPWWKRAPFIVTMVVVLVLALIGSGGGWWWFAGPGSYWNVPQPQDVTCSADGTACPLTGADWTTYESTLKALGIPYETTQEYSDDVAEGKIISASVAGDDAVVNSRISKRHDQKLDIVVSRGIRMATIPADILDANSANGKSPLDALKKAGFTNVKHDSSKDEYSMDKPEGAALTISPDPGTTAKHNAEVTVTLSKGPMPVSMPDIVGKTKDEMQAALSELKLTANVTEQYDDKIPAGEVISASQQAGAQLKWGDTVDVVVSKGPETTVLPNVVGMKYDDAAAQLKKLGFTVKKSAPLGDITHEVRVQSPKAGETVRLRDENGTPTTITLTVV
;
A
#
# COMPACT_ATOMS: atom_id res chain seq x y z
N MET A 1 24.79 -1.02 1.66
CA MET A 1 25.77 -2.12 1.85
C MET A 1 27.16 -1.51 1.74
N SER A 2 28.17 -2.08 2.42
CA SER A 2 29.56 -1.60 2.28
C SER A 2 30.16 -2.07 0.95
N GLU A 3 31.04 -1.29 0.33
CA GLU A 3 31.63 -1.59 -0.99
C GLU A 3 32.59 -2.80 -0.98
N ASN A 4 32.83 -3.43 0.17
CA ASN A 4 33.85 -4.47 0.37
C ASN A 4 33.31 -5.84 0.83
N GLU A 5 32.00 -6.06 0.86
CA GLU A 5 31.44 -7.41 1.04
C GLU A 5 31.20 -8.09 -0.32
N PRO A 6 31.51 -9.39 -0.47
CA PRO A 6 31.25 -10.11 -1.71
C PRO A 6 29.74 -10.20 -1.95
N ALA A 7 29.30 -9.72 -3.11
CA ALA A 7 27.88 -9.65 -3.45
C ALA A 7 27.19 -11.03 -3.33
N PRO A 8 26.04 -11.14 -2.62
CA PRO A 8 25.44 -12.43 -2.30
C PRO A 8 25.06 -13.20 -3.56
N MET A 9 25.48 -14.47 -3.62
CA MET A 9 25.33 -15.31 -4.80
C MET A 9 24.48 -16.55 -4.52
N ILE A 10 23.35 -16.66 -5.22
CA ILE A 10 22.36 -17.73 -5.06
C ILE A 10 22.74 -18.93 -5.93
N GLU A 11 22.70 -20.12 -5.32
CA GLU A 11 23.14 -21.42 -5.88
C GLU A 11 24.55 -21.42 -6.50
N GLY A 12 25.40 -20.46 -6.15
CA GLY A 12 26.72 -20.29 -6.76
C GLY A 12 26.68 -19.86 -8.24
N ARG A 13 25.53 -19.41 -8.74
CA ARG A 13 25.28 -19.07 -10.16
C ARG A 13 24.72 -17.66 -10.36
N TYR A 14 23.84 -17.21 -9.48
CA TYR A 14 23.13 -15.93 -9.61
C TYR A 14 23.71 -14.91 -8.65
N ARG A 15 24.63 -14.06 -9.12
CA ARG A 15 25.21 -12.99 -8.32
C ARG A 15 24.25 -11.80 -8.30
N ILE A 16 23.74 -11.44 -7.12
CA ILE A 16 22.88 -10.28 -6.95
C ILE A 16 23.68 -9.00 -7.22
N VAL A 17 23.11 -8.09 -8.02
CA VAL A 17 23.66 -6.75 -8.31
C VAL A 17 23.02 -5.72 -7.39
N ARG A 18 21.68 -5.70 -7.30
CA ARG A 18 20.90 -4.79 -6.46
C ARG A 18 19.47 -5.30 -6.22
N ASN A 19 18.79 -4.73 -5.22
CA ASN A 19 17.34 -4.82 -5.10
C ASN A 19 16.68 -3.93 -6.19
N ILE A 20 15.62 -4.43 -6.84
CA ILE A 20 14.78 -3.67 -7.79
C ILE A 20 13.49 -3.22 -7.09
N ALA A 21 12.82 -4.16 -6.41
CA ALA A 21 11.52 -3.94 -5.79
C ALA A 21 11.32 -4.91 -4.61
N GLU A 22 10.65 -4.43 -3.56
CA GLU A 22 10.32 -5.21 -2.38
C GLU A 22 8.82 -5.06 -2.08
N GLY A 23 8.13 -6.18 -1.89
CA GLY A 23 6.70 -6.21 -1.59
C GLY A 23 6.36 -7.38 -0.65
N GLY A 24 5.20 -7.31 -0.01
CA GLY A 24 4.80 -8.20 1.11
C GLY A 24 4.65 -9.71 0.82
N MET A 25 5.14 -10.19 -0.32
CA MET A 25 5.22 -11.61 -0.69
C MET A 25 6.60 -12.02 -1.22
N ALA A 26 7.42 -11.08 -1.70
CA ALA A 26 8.69 -11.35 -2.37
C ALA A 26 9.55 -10.09 -2.54
N THR A 27 10.87 -10.28 -2.62
CA THR A 27 11.82 -9.27 -3.11
C THR A 27 12.31 -9.66 -4.50
N VAL A 28 12.42 -8.68 -5.41
CA VAL A 28 12.93 -8.87 -6.77
C VAL A 28 14.28 -8.19 -6.88
N TYR A 29 15.32 -8.96 -7.22
CA TYR A 29 16.68 -8.50 -7.39
C TYR A 29 17.08 -8.46 -8.87
N GLU A 30 17.95 -7.52 -9.23
CA GLU A 30 18.74 -7.61 -10.46
C GLU A 30 19.91 -8.54 -10.15
N ALA A 31 20.15 -9.55 -10.98
CA ALA A 31 21.22 -10.51 -10.81
C ALA A 31 21.90 -10.86 -12.15
N VAL A 32 23.13 -11.37 -12.10
CA VAL A 32 23.83 -11.93 -13.25
C VAL A 32 23.82 -13.45 -13.15
N ASP A 33 23.35 -14.13 -14.20
CA ASP A 33 23.50 -15.58 -14.40
C ASP A 33 24.92 -15.83 -14.92
N GLU A 34 25.89 -16.01 -14.02
CA GLU A 34 27.32 -16.13 -14.31
C GLU A 34 27.65 -17.30 -15.26
N ARG A 35 26.76 -18.31 -15.35
CA ARG A 35 26.91 -19.43 -16.29
C ARG A 35 26.56 -19.05 -17.73
N LEU A 36 25.72 -18.04 -17.93
CA LEU A 36 25.23 -17.60 -19.25
C LEU A 36 25.64 -16.17 -19.62
N GLY A 37 26.28 -15.42 -18.71
CA GLY A 37 26.80 -14.08 -18.96
C GLY A 37 25.72 -13.03 -19.21
N ARG A 38 24.55 -13.18 -18.58
CA ARG A 38 23.36 -12.33 -18.82
C ARG A 38 22.74 -11.80 -17.52
N THR A 39 22.18 -10.60 -17.58
CA THR A 39 21.32 -10.06 -16.52
C THR A 39 19.97 -10.79 -16.50
N VAL A 40 19.45 -11.06 -15.30
CA VAL A 40 18.16 -11.69 -15.03
C VAL A 40 17.48 -10.98 -13.85
N ALA A 41 16.15 -10.98 -13.82
CA ALA A 41 15.40 -10.64 -12.62
C ALA A 41 15.25 -11.90 -11.76
N LEU A 42 15.50 -11.77 -10.46
CA LEU A 42 15.50 -12.86 -9.50
C LEU A 42 14.48 -12.56 -8.39
N LYS A 43 13.32 -13.19 -8.45
CA LYS A 43 12.22 -13.01 -7.49
C LYS A 43 12.30 -14.07 -6.40
N VAL A 44 12.58 -13.65 -5.16
CA VAL A 44 12.74 -14.52 -3.98
C VAL A 44 11.53 -14.37 -3.07
N MET A 45 10.84 -15.47 -2.79
CA MET A 45 9.58 -15.46 -2.03
C MET A 45 9.81 -15.35 -0.51
N HIS A 46 9.00 -14.56 0.19
CA HIS A 46 9.08 -14.40 1.64
C HIS A 46 8.35 -15.52 2.38
N THR A 47 9.07 -16.36 3.13
CA THR A 47 8.50 -17.54 3.81
C THR A 47 7.65 -17.26 5.05
N GLN A 48 7.46 -15.99 5.43
CA GLN A 48 6.60 -15.63 6.56
C GLN A 48 5.13 -16.01 6.32
N LEU A 49 4.65 -15.94 5.06
CA LEU A 49 3.33 -16.44 4.65
C LEU A 49 3.25 -17.98 4.58
N ALA A 50 4.37 -18.68 4.71
CA ALA A 50 4.49 -20.14 4.56
C ALA A 50 4.74 -20.87 5.89
N GLN A 51 4.42 -20.25 7.04
CA GLN A 51 4.50 -20.90 8.35
C GLN A 51 3.19 -21.62 8.70
N GLY A 52 3.21 -22.95 8.69
CA GLY A 52 2.07 -23.79 9.07
C GLY A 52 2.11 -25.18 8.44
N PRO A 53 1.16 -26.07 8.81
CA PRO A 53 1.12 -27.46 8.34
C PRO A 53 0.87 -27.62 6.82
N HIS A 54 0.50 -26.55 6.11
CA HIS A 54 0.22 -26.56 4.67
C HIS A 54 1.39 -26.08 3.79
N ARG A 55 2.57 -25.79 4.36
CA ARG A 55 3.74 -25.26 3.62
C ARG A 55 4.07 -26.05 2.35
N GLN A 56 4.10 -27.38 2.42
CA GLN A 56 4.40 -28.23 1.25
C GLN A 56 3.36 -28.05 0.13
N GLN A 57 2.08 -27.96 0.46
CA GLN A 57 0.98 -27.75 -0.50
C GLN A 57 1.04 -26.35 -1.14
N PHE A 58 1.57 -25.35 -0.44
CA PHE A 58 1.85 -24.02 -1.00
C PHE A 58 3.00 -24.09 -2.02
N VAL A 59 4.12 -24.72 -1.66
CA VAL A 59 5.33 -24.84 -2.51
C VAL A 59 5.04 -25.66 -3.78
N GLU A 60 4.31 -26.77 -3.67
CA GLU A 60 3.88 -27.58 -4.83
C GLU A 60 2.99 -26.79 -5.81
N ARG A 61 2.09 -25.95 -5.29
CA ARG A 61 1.27 -25.05 -6.13
C ARG A 61 2.13 -23.98 -6.78
N PHE A 62 2.99 -23.30 -6.02
CA PHE A 62 3.91 -22.28 -6.52
C PHE A 62 4.78 -22.81 -7.67
N ARG A 63 5.43 -23.96 -7.48
CA ARG A 63 6.27 -24.59 -8.53
C ARG A 63 5.43 -25.02 -9.75
N ARG A 64 4.20 -25.50 -9.55
CA ARG A 64 3.28 -25.80 -10.66
C ARG A 64 2.89 -24.54 -11.44
N GLU A 65 2.65 -23.42 -10.77
CA GLU A 65 2.22 -22.17 -11.41
C GLU A 65 3.40 -21.46 -12.11
N ALA A 66 4.60 -21.46 -11.51
CA ALA A 66 5.84 -21.07 -12.16
C ALA A 66 6.15 -21.89 -13.42
N ASN A 67 6.03 -23.21 -13.36
CA ASN A 67 6.19 -24.09 -14.53
C ASN A 67 5.13 -23.84 -15.62
N SER A 68 3.92 -23.42 -15.23
CA SER A 68 2.85 -23.06 -16.17
C SER A 68 3.15 -21.72 -16.86
N ALA A 69 3.70 -20.74 -16.14
CA ALA A 69 4.14 -19.47 -16.71
C ALA A 69 5.34 -19.64 -17.65
N ALA A 70 6.32 -20.48 -17.29
CA ALA A 70 7.49 -20.77 -18.13
C ALA A 70 7.15 -21.39 -19.50
N ALA A 71 5.98 -22.01 -19.64
CA ALA A 71 5.49 -22.57 -20.90
C ALA A 71 4.88 -21.50 -21.85
N ILE A 72 4.68 -20.26 -21.40
CA ILE A 72 4.15 -19.17 -22.23
C ILE A 72 5.29 -18.53 -23.03
N ALA A 73 5.34 -18.77 -24.33
CA ALA A 73 6.27 -18.13 -25.26
C ALA A 73 5.56 -17.04 -26.09
N ASN A 74 5.66 -15.78 -25.67
CA ASN A 74 5.11 -14.61 -26.37
C ASN A 74 5.96 -13.36 -26.04
N PRO A 75 6.23 -12.44 -27.00
CA PRO A 75 7.07 -11.26 -26.75
C PRO A 75 6.49 -10.26 -25.74
N HIS A 76 5.19 -10.35 -25.43
CA HIS A 76 4.50 -9.53 -24.43
C HIS A 76 4.34 -10.23 -23.08
N VAL A 77 5.09 -11.31 -22.83
CA VAL A 77 5.14 -12.02 -21.55
C VAL A 77 6.59 -12.12 -21.09
N VAL A 78 6.86 -11.77 -19.84
CA VAL A 78 8.20 -11.88 -19.23
C VAL A 78 8.59 -13.36 -19.16
N GLN A 79 9.63 -13.76 -19.90
CA GLN A 79 10.01 -15.16 -19.97
C GLN A 79 10.63 -15.64 -18.64
N VAL A 80 10.01 -16.63 -18.01
CA VAL A 80 10.63 -17.40 -16.92
C VAL A 80 11.69 -18.34 -17.49
N TYR A 81 12.88 -18.36 -16.87
CA TYR A 81 14.03 -19.16 -17.30
C TYR A 81 14.37 -20.34 -16.39
N ASP A 82 14.16 -20.21 -15.08
CA ASP A 82 14.62 -21.17 -14.07
C ASP A 82 13.83 -20.97 -12.76
N THR A 83 13.81 -21.99 -11.89
CA THR A 83 13.22 -21.92 -10.55
C THR A 83 13.95 -22.87 -9.59
N GLY A 84 14.13 -22.45 -8.34
CA GLY A 84 14.97 -23.16 -7.37
C GLY A 84 14.62 -22.83 -5.92
N GLU A 85 15.41 -23.33 -4.98
CA GLU A 85 15.19 -23.16 -3.53
C GLU A 85 16.52 -22.84 -2.83
N TYR A 86 16.60 -21.66 -2.21
CA TYR A 86 17.82 -21.17 -1.55
C TYR A 86 17.53 -20.79 -0.09
N ASN A 87 18.26 -21.41 0.84
CA ASN A 87 18.04 -21.26 2.30
C ASN A 87 16.57 -21.50 2.74
N GLY A 88 15.85 -22.36 2.02
CA GLY A 88 14.42 -22.63 2.25
C GLY A 88 13.48 -21.54 1.74
N LEU A 89 13.96 -20.61 0.90
CA LEU A 89 13.14 -19.65 0.14
C LEU A 89 13.05 -20.15 -1.31
N ASP A 90 11.85 -20.37 -1.83
CA ASP A 90 11.65 -20.59 -3.27
C ASP A 90 11.98 -19.30 -4.05
N PHE A 91 12.62 -19.45 -5.21
CA PHE A 91 12.91 -18.34 -6.11
C PHE A 91 12.56 -18.64 -7.57
N LEU A 92 12.36 -17.56 -8.32
CA LEU A 92 12.04 -17.56 -9.75
C LEU A 92 13.06 -16.69 -10.49
N VAL A 93 13.60 -17.22 -11.59
CA VAL A 93 14.54 -16.54 -12.48
C VAL A 93 13.82 -16.20 -13.75
N MET A 94 13.79 -14.92 -14.11
CA MET A 94 13.03 -14.41 -15.25
C MET A 94 13.82 -13.36 -16.03
N GLU A 95 13.31 -13.01 -17.20
CA GLU A 95 13.82 -11.93 -18.04
C GLU A 95 13.91 -10.61 -17.26
N TYR A 96 15.06 -9.94 -17.33
CA TYR A 96 15.21 -8.59 -16.79
C TYR A 96 14.73 -7.57 -17.82
N VAL A 97 13.53 -7.04 -17.62
CA VAL A 97 12.95 -5.99 -18.46
C VAL A 97 13.56 -4.64 -18.08
N HIS A 98 14.31 -4.03 -19.00
CA HIS A 98 14.74 -2.64 -18.88
C HIS A 98 13.55 -1.72 -19.21
N GLY A 99 13.07 -0.95 -18.24
CA GLY A 99 11.93 -0.04 -18.39
C GLY A 99 11.26 0.32 -17.05
N VAL A 100 9.98 0.68 -17.10
CA VAL A 100 9.13 1.02 -15.94
C VAL A 100 7.83 0.22 -15.94
N ASN A 101 7.08 0.20 -14.84
CA ASN A 101 5.71 -0.35 -14.87
C ASN A 101 4.70 0.70 -15.35
N LEU A 102 3.55 0.24 -15.84
CA LEU A 102 2.49 1.11 -16.36
C LEU A 102 1.96 2.06 -15.27
N ARG A 103 1.93 1.65 -13.98
CA ARG A 103 1.59 2.55 -12.86
C ARG A 103 2.48 3.81 -12.83
N HIS A 104 3.80 3.65 -12.99
CA HIS A 104 4.72 4.78 -13.02
C HIS A 104 4.40 5.73 -14.18
N GLU A 105 4.18 5.18 -15.38
CA GLU A 105 3.82 5.94 -16.57
C GLU A 105 2.47 6.66 -16.42
N MET A 106 1.48 6.02 -15.76
CA MET A 106 0.17 6.61 -15.45
C MET A 106 0.28 7.77 -14.48
N ASN A 107 1.09 7.62 -13.42
CA ASN A 107 1.36 8.68 -12.47
C ASN A 107 2.13 9.86 -13.11
N ALA A 108 2.92 9.62 -14.16
CA ALA A 108 3.68 10.62 -14.88
C ALA A 108 2.86 11.36 -15.97
N GLN A 109 1.99 10.67 -16.70
CA GLN A 109 1.18 11.26 -17.77
C GLN A 109 -0.21 11.77 -17.33
N GLY A 110 -0.78 11.22 -16.26
CA GLY A 110 -2.15 11.47 -15.80
C GLY A 110 -3.22 10.83 -16.69
N THR A 111 -3.28 11.21 -17.97
CA THR A 111 -4.22 10.66 -18.97
C THR A 111 -3.51 10.32 -20.28
N PHE A 112 -3.91 9.23 -20.92
CA PHE A 112 -3.38 8.73 -22.18
C PHE A 112 -4.28 9.11 -23.35
N SER A 113 -3.74 9.17 -24.56
CA SER A 113 -4.59 9.18 -25.75
C SER A 113 -5.12 7.78 -26.05
N VAL A 114 -6.25 7.70 -26.76
CA VAL A 114 -6.80 6.45 -27.30
C VAL A 114 -5.73 5.63 -28.03
N ARG A 115 -4.83 6.26 -28.78
CA ARG A 115 -3.69 5.59 -29.43
C ARG A 115 -2.73 4.92 -28.45
N GLU A 116 -2.38 5.56 -27.33
CA GLU A 116 -1.51 4.91 -26.34
C GLU A 116 -2.26 3.81 -25.58
N THR A 117 -3.48 4.07 -25.13
CA THR A 117 -4.31 3.08 -24.41
C THR A 117 -4.55 1.83 -25.26
N LEU A 118 -5.04 1.98 -26.49
CA LEU A 118 -5.33 0.83 -27.35
C LEU A 118 -4.07 0.08 -27.79
N ARG A 119 -2.88 0.72 -27.81
CA ARG A 119 -1.61 0.02 -28.02
C ARG A 119 -1.25 -0.87 -26.82
N VAL A 120 -1.26 -0.31 -25.61
CA VAL A 120 -0.98 -1.06 -24.37
C VAL A 120 -1.99 -2.22 -24.20
N VAL A 121 -3.27 -1.97 -24.45
CA VAL A 121 -4.32 -3.00 -24.42
C VAL A 121 -4.09 -4.07 -25.51
N ALA A 122 -3.75 -3.70 -26.75
CA ALA A 122 -3.51 -4.68 -27.81
C ALA A 122 -2.32 -5.60 -27.52
N GLU A 123 -1.20 -5.05 -27.04
CA GLU A 123 -0.02 -5.82 -26.66
C GLU A 123 -0.31 -6.72 -25.42
N THR A 124 -1.06 -6.20 -24.43
CA THR A 124 -1.50 -6.99 -23.26
C THR A 124 -2.43 -8.15 -23.64
N LEU A 125 -3.38 -7.90 -24.55
CA LEU A 125 -4.32 -8.93 -25.02
C LEU A 125 -3.65 -10.02 -25.85
N ASP A 126 -2.56 -9.73 -26.56
CA ASP A 126 -1.78 -10.75 -27.29
C ASP A 126 -1.00 -11.67 -26.34
N GLY A 127 -0.36 -11.10 -25.31
CA GLY A 127 0.28 -11.87 -24.23
C GLY A 127 -0.72 -12.76 -23.48
N LEU A 128 -1.88 -12.21 -23.12
CA LEU A 128 -2.98 -12.99 -22.53
C LEU A 128 -3.53 -14.06 -23.49
N ALA A 129 -3.65 -13.78 -24.79
CA ALA A 129 -4.10 -14.77 -25.78
C ALA A 129 -3.14 -15.98 -25.86
N ALA A 130 -1.83 -15.77 -25.69
CA ALA A 130 -0.86 -16.86 -25.61
C ALA A 130 -1.02 -17.71 -24.34
N ALA A 131 -1.23 -17.08 -23.18
CA ALA A 131 -1.48 -17.76 -21.90
C ALA A 131 -2.78 -18.59 -21.92
N HIS A 132 -3.89 -17.95 -22.34
CA HIS A 132 -5.21 -18.59 -22.39
C HIS A 132 -5.24 -19.81 -23.32
N ARG A 133 -4.50 -19.77 -24.44
CA ARG A 133 -4.39 -20.89 -25.39
C ARG A 133 -3.82 -22.16 -24.76
N ILE A 134 -2.98 -22.06 -23.72
CA ILE A 134 -2.44 -23.20 -22.98
C ILE A 134 -3.15 -23.42 -21.63
N GLY A 135 -4.29 -22.76 -21.39
CA GLY A 135 -5.09 -22.91 -20.17
C GLY A 135 -4.55 -22.16 -18.96
N VAL A 136 -3.65 -21.21 -19.15
CA VAL A 136 -3.11 -20.36 -18.07
C VAL A 136 -3.90 -19.05 -18.02
N VAL A 137 -4.28 -18.65 -16.80
CA VAL A 137 -4.98 -17.40 -16.44
C VAL A 137 -4.11 -16.67 -15.43
N HIS A 138 -3.95 -15.36 -15.61
CA HIS A 138 -3.04 -14.51 -14.83
C HIS A 138 -3.57 -14.17 -13.44
N ARG A 139 -4.87 -13.84 -13.32
CA ARG A 139 -5.62 -13.58 -12.06
C ARG A 139 -5.29 -12.30 -11.30
N ASP A 140 -4.36 -11.48 -11.80
CA ASP A 140 -3.84 -10.28 -11.12
C ASP A 140 -3.33 -9.26 -12.16
N ILE A 141 -4.14 -8.99 -13.19
CA ILE A 141 -3.80 -7.95 -14.18
C ILE A 141 -4.09 -6.57 -13.57
N LYS A 142 -3.07 -5.71 -13.55
CA LYS A 142 -3.10 -4.35 -13.01
C LYS A 142 -1.88 -3.55 -13.48
N PRO A 143 -1.88 -2.21 -13.44
CA PRO A 143 -0.78 -1.38 -13.94
C PRO A 143 0.61 -1.66 -13.34
N GLU A 144 0.68 -2.29 -12.16
CA GLU A 144 1.94 -2.66 -11.50
C GLU A 144 2.60 -3.90 -12.15
N ASN A 145 1.79 -4.80 -12.73
CA ASN A 145 2.22 -6.07 -13.35
C ASN A 145 2.40 -5.96 -14.89
N ILE A 146 2.13 -4.78 -15.46
CA ILE A 146 2.38 -4.45 -16.87
C ILE A 146 3.66 -3.63 -16.96
N LEU A 147 4.73 -4.20 -17.53
CA LEU A 147 6.00 -3.48 -17.73
C LEU A 147 6.05 -2.87 -19.12
N LEU A 148 6.47 -1.60 -19.22
CA LEU A 148 6.78 -0.91 -20.47
C LEU A 148 8.30 -0.83 -20.60
N ASN A 149 8.86 -1.55 -21.58
CA ASN A 149 10.31 -1.56 -21.79
C ASN A 149 10.82 -0.26 -22.44
N ASP A 150 12.15 -0.09 -22.54
CA ASP A 150 12.81 1.09 -23.14
C ASP A 150 12.38 1.39 -24.60
N ARG A 151 11.72 0.45 -25.29
CA ARG A 151 11.15 0.63 -26.65
C ARG A 151 9.65 0.95 -26.62
N GLY A 152 9.07 1.08 -25.43
CA GLY A 152 7.67 1.32 -25.15
C GLY A 152 6.77 0.08 -25.13
N HIS A 153 7.29 -1.12 -25.45
CA HIS A 153 6.45 -2.32 -25.58
C HIS A 153 6.09 -2.93 -24.21
N VAL A 154 4.86 -3.44 -24.13
CA VAL A 154 4.35 -4.20 -22.97
C VAL A 154 5.05 -5.54 -22.84
N GLN A 155 5.44 -5.89 -21.62
CA GLN A 155 5.78 -7.23 -21.15
C GLN A 155 5.05 -7.49 -19.82
N ILE A 156 4.18 -8.51 -19.78
CA ILE A 156 3.37 -8.88 -18.62
C ILE A 156 4.18 -9.77 -17.66
N THR A 157 4.20 -9.45 -16.37
CA THR A 157 4.90 -10.22 -15.32
C THR A 157 3.92 -10.80 -14.28
N ASP A 158 4.39 -11.75 -13.45
CA ASP A 158 3.65 -12.30 -12.30
C ASP A 158 2.40 -13.16 -12.58
N PHE A 159 2.36 -13.84 -13.74
CA PHE A 159 1.34 -14.84 -14.07
C PHE A 159 1.06 -15.85 -12.94
N GLY A 160 -0.18 -15.84 -12.42
CA GLY A 160 -0.75 -16.87 -11.55
C GLY A 160 -0.32 -16.85 -10.07
N LEU A 161 0.86 -16.30 -9.75
CA LEU A 161 1.54 -16.43 -8.45
C LEU A 161 0.72 -15.93 -7.25
N ALA A 162 -0.21 -15.00 -7.46
CA ALA A 162 -1.02 -14.40 -6.39
C ALA A 162 -1.92 -15.40 -5.64
N LYS A 163 -2.42 -16.47 -6.29
CA LYS A 163 -3.44 -17.36 -5.71
C LYS A 163 -2.96 -18.10 -4.45
N ALA A 164 -1.66 -18.28 -4.30
CA ALA A 164 -1.07 -18.89 -3.09
C ALA A 164 -1.28 -18.01 -1.84
N ALA A 165 -1.28 -16.68 -1.98
CA ALA A 165 -1.50 -15.73 -0.88
C ALA A 165 -2.98 -15.31 -0.74
N SER A 166 -3.73 -15.17 -1.85
CA SER A 166 -5.12 -14.69 -1.83
C SER A 166 -6.07 -15.54 -0.98
N GLN A 167 -5.76 -16.84 -0.76
CA GLN A 167 -6.57 -17.70 0.12
C GLN A 167 -6.45 -17.34 1.62
N ALA A 168 -5.46 -16.54 2.01
CA ALA A 168 -5.26 -16.07 3.39
C ALA A 168 -5.60 -14.58 3.57
N THR A 169 -5.27 -13.72 2.60
CA THR A 169 -5.39 -12.26 2.76
C THR A 169 -6.82 -11.72 2.66
N LEU A 170 -7.72 -12.43 1.95
CA LEU A 170 -9.13 -12.05 1.80
C LEU A 170 -9.93 -12.01 3.11
N SER A 171 -9.42 -12.58 4.21
CA SER A 171 -10.17 -12.78 5.45
C SER A 171 -9.48 -12.25 6.73
N SER A 172 -8.34 -11.55 6.64
CA SER A 172 -7.56 -11.23 7.86
C SER A 172 -6.68 -9.97 7.88
N THR A 173 -6.23 -9.39 6.75
CA THR A 173 -5.02 -8.53 6.79
C THR A 173 -5.13 -7.09 6.29
N GLY A 174 -6.27 -6.64 5.73
CA GLY A 174 -6.49 -5.23 5.35
C GLY A 174 -5.65 -4.66 4.18
N MET A 175 -4.54 -5.30 3.80
CA MET A 175 -3.57 -4.90 2.74
C MET A 175 -4.13 -4.87 1.30
N LEU A 176 -5.45 -4.90 1.10
CA LEU A 176 -6.11 -5.02 -0.20
C LEU A 176 -6.31 -3.69 -0.94
N LEU A 177 -6.05 -2.55 -0.29
CA LEU A 177 -6.43 -1.19 -0.73
C LEU A 177 -5.99 -0.84 -2.18
N GLY A 178 -4.81 -1.28 -2.61
CA GLY A 178 -4.30 -0.98 -3.97
C GLY A 178 -4.62 -2.01 -5.06
N THR A 179 -4.90 -3.28 -4.71
CA THR A 179 -5.12 -4.36 -5.71
C THR A 179 -6.60 -4.63 -5.98
N ALA A 180 -7.50 -4.29 -5.04
CA ALA A 180 -8.93 -4.56 -5.16
C ALA A 180 -9.59 -3.95 -6.42
N ALA A 181 -9.11 -2.79 -6.89
CA ALA A 181 -9.73 -2.00 -7.96
C ALA A 181 -9.78 -2.68 -9.34
N TYR A 182 -9.02 -3.75 -9.57
CA TYR A 182 -8.98 -4.47 -10.87
C TYR A 182 -9.62 -5.87 -10.79
N LEU A 183 -10.13 -6.27 -9.62
CA LEU A 183 -10.63 -7.64 -9.41
C LEU A 183 -11.93 -7.90 -10.19
N ALA A 184 -11.95 -9.02 -10.92
CA ALA A 184 -13.14 -9.47 -11.62
C ALA A 184 -14.24 -9.94 -10.64
N PRO A 185 -15.54 -9.68 -10.92
CA PRO A 185 -16.65 -10.03 -10.03
C PRO A 185 -16.67 -11.51 -9.61
N GLU A 186 -16.37 -12.43 -10.54
CA GLU A 186 -16.36 -13.88 -10.27
C GLU A 186 -15.13 -14.35 -9.47
N MET A 187 -14.04 -13.58 -9.45
CA MET A 187 -12.92 -13.83 -8.56
C MET A 187 -13.33 -13.53 -7.11
N ILE A 188 -14.13 -12.48 -6.92
CA ILE A 188 -14.66 -12.05 -5.61
C ILE A 188 -15.73 -13.04 -5.13
N GLU A 189 -16.81 -13.24 -5.89
CA GLU A 189 -17.95 -14.08 -5.46
C GLU A 189 -17.59 -15.56 -5.30
N LYS A 190 -16.80 -16.10 -6.25
CA LYS A 190 -16.69 -17.55 -6.50
C LYS A 190 -15.25 -18.08 -6.41
N ASN A 191 -14.26 -17.21 -6.12
CA ASN A 191 -12.82 -17.54 -6.19
C ASN A 191 -12.42 -18.17 -7.55
N GLN A 192 -13.13 -17.76 -8.61
CA GLN A 192 -13.05 -18.39 -9.92
C GLN A 192 -12.13 -17.58 -10.84
N ALA A 193 -10.96 -18.15 -11.13
CA ALA A 193 -10.08 -17.66 -12.19
C ALA A 193 -10.68 -18.02 -13.56
N THR A 194 -10.96 -17.04 -14.40
CA THR A 194 -11.43 -17.21 -15.79
C THR A 194 -10.60 -16.35 -16.73
N ALA A 195 -10.53 -16.71 -18.01
CA ALA A 195 -9.88 -15.87 -19.02
C ALA A 195 -10.58 -14.51 -19.16
N GLN A 196 -11.91 -14.53 -19.06
CA GLN A 196 -12.76 -13.34 -19.07
C GLN A 196 -12.57 -12.44 -17.84
N GLY A 197 -12.01 -12.98 -16.75
CA GLY A 197 -11.64 -12.24 -15.54
C GLY A 197 -10.42 -11.36 -15.80
N ASP A 198 -9.38 -11.90 -16.44
CA ASP A 198 -8.22 -11.12 -16.86
C ASP A 198 -8.64 -10.01 -17.86
N LEU A 199 -9.62 -10.29 -18.74
CA LEU A 199 -10.18 -9.28 -19.66
C LEU A 199 -10.92 -8.14 -18.94
N TYR A 200 -11.67 -8.45 -17.88
CA TYR A 200 -12.31 -7.43 -17.05
C TYR A 200 -11.26 -6.48 -16.46
N SER A 201 -10.19 -7.03 -15.88
CA SER A 201 -9.06 -6.26 -15.36
C SER A 201 -8.37 -5.39 -16.42
N VAL A 202 -8.17 -5.91 -17.65
CA VAL A 202 -7.68 -5.12 -18.80
C VAL A 202 -8.65 -3.98 -19.14
N GLY A 203 -9.96 -4.21 -19.07
CA GLY A 203 -10.98 -3.18 -19.29
C GLY A 203 -10.93 -2.05 -18.25
N ILE A 204 -10.76 -2.40 -16.97
CA ILE A 204 -10.58 -1.41 -15.89
C ILE A 204 -9.28 -0.61 -16.06
N MET A 205 -8.19 -1.26 -16.45
CA MET A 205 -6.92 -0.58 -16.77
C MET A 205 -7.07 0.37 -17.96
N ALA A 206 -7.74 -0.06 -19.03
CA ALA A 206 -8.02 0.78 -20.22
C ALA A 206 -8.88 2.00 -19.88
N TRP A 207 -9.86 1.82 -18.97
CA TRP A 207 -10.66 2.91 -18.42
C TRP A 207 -9.79 3.94 -17.70
N GLU A 208 -8.99 3.48 -16.72
CA GLU A 208 -8.17 4.35 -15.88
C GLU A 208 -7.16 5.15 -16.70
N MET A 209 -6.53 4.53 -17.72
CA MET A 209 -5.65 5.23 -18.65
C MET A 209 -6.33 6.39 -19.38
N LEU A 210 -7.63 6.30 -19.70
CA LEU A 210 -8.37 7.36 -20.41
C LEU A 210 -8.95 8.42 -19.46
N ALA A 211 -9.45 7.98 -18.31
CA ALA A 211 -10.16 8.82 -17.33
C ALA A 211 -9.26 9.44 -16.25
N GLY A 212 -8.01 8.99 -16.13
CA GLY A 212 -7.06 9.37 -15.08
C GLY A 212 -7.37 8.79 -13.70
N LYS A 213 -8.41 7.95 -13.59
CA LYS A 213 -8.81 7.24 -12.36
C LYS A 213 -9.70 6.04 -12.67
N VAL A 214 -9.72 5.07 -11.76
CA VAL A 214 -10.56 3.87 -11.81
C VAL A 214 -12.07 4.21 -11.82
N PRO A 215 -12.95 3.34 -12.39
CA PRO A 215 -14.39 3.60 -12.46
C PRO A 215 -15.08 3.51 -11.09
N PHE A 216 -14.56 2.63 -10.21
CA PHE A 216 -15.00 2.50 -8.84
C PHE A 216 -13.88 2.96 -7.90
N ASP A 217 -14.21 3.94 -7.07
CA ASP A 217 -13.31 4.54 -6.09
C ASP A 217 -13.94 4.43 -4.68
N SER A 218 -13.11 4.14 -3.67
CA SER A 218 -13.48 4.08 -2.24
C SER A 218 -12.26 3.78 -1.35
N ASP A 219 -12.11 4.51 -0.25
CA ASP A 219 -11.10 4.24 0.79
C ASP A 219 -11.34 2.93 1.56
N ASN A 220 -12.49 2.27 1.38
CA ASN A 220 -12.83 0.99 2.00
C ASN A 220 -12.74 -0.15 0.97
N PRO A 221 -11.78 -1.10 1.11
CA PRO A 221 -11.63 -2.22 0.18
C PRO A 221 -12.88 -3.09 0.04
N VAL A 222 -13.67 -3.24 1.11
CA VAL A 222 -14.92 -4.03 1.08
C VAL A 222 -15.98 -3.33 0.26
N THR A 223 -16.10 -2.00 0.36
CA THR A 223 -16.99 -1.19 -0.48
C THR A 223 -16.59 -1.25 -1.94
N LEU A 224 -15.29 -1.12 -2.25
CA LEU A 224 -14.77 -1.23 -3.61
C LEU A 224 -15.07 -2.61 -4.22
N VAL A 225 -14.78 -3.69 -3.49
CA VAL A 225 -15.10 -5.08 -3.86
C VAL A 225 -16.62 -5.29 -4.01
N PHE A 226 -17.44 -4.67 -3.16
CA PHE A 226 -18.90 -4.72 -3.27
C PHE A 226 -19.41 -4.07 -4.56
N LYS A 227 -18.84 -2.91 -4.96
CA LYS A 227 -19.18 -2.22 -6.23
C LYS A 227 -18.94 -3.13 -7.43
N HIS A 228 -17.76 -3.75 -7.54
CA HIS A 228 -17.46 -4.69 -8.63
C HIS A 228 -18.51 -5.81 -8.77
N VAL A 229 -19.08 -6.31 -7.67
CA VAL A 229 -20.09 -7.38 -7.69
C VAL A 229 -21.51 -6.87 -7.93
N HIS A 230 -21.88 -5.69 -7.42
CA HIS A 230 -23.29 -5.24 -7.38
C HIS A 230 -23.63 -4.08 -8.33
N GLU A 231 -22.65 -3.29 -8.72
CA GLU A 231 -22.79 -2.16 -9.65
C GLU A 231 -22.23 -2.54 -11.03
N ASP A 232 -22.89 -2.08 -12.10
CA ASP A 232 -22.30 -2.17 -13.44
C ASP A 232 -21.29 -1.05 -13.64
N VAL A 233 -20.16 -1.36 -14.28
CA VAL A 233 -19.17 -0.33 -14.65
C VAL A 233 -19.85 0.67 -15.59
N PRO A 234 -19.74 2.00 -15.36
CA PRO A 234 -20.33 3.01 -16.24
C PRO A 234 -19.75 2.92 -17.68
N SER A 235 -20.18 3.80 -18.60
CA SER A 235 -19.54 3.94 -19.91
C SER A 235 -18.49 5.04 -19.89
N VAL A 236 -17.28 4.82 -20.43
CA VAL A 236 -16.15 5.77 -20.30
C VAL A 236 -16.46 7.13 -20.93
N ALA A 237 -17.41 7.18 -21.87
CA ALA A 237 -17.93 8.41 -22.45
C ALA A 237 -18.66 9.34 -21.46
N THR A 238 -18.99 8.88 -20.24
CA THR A 238 -19.53 9.76 -19.17
C THR A 238 -18.45 10.62 -18.50
N VAL A 239 -17.18 10.20 -18.56
CA VAL A 239 -16.02 10.92 -18.00
C VAL A 239 -15.14 11.51 -19.12
N CYS A 240 -15.09 10.85 -20.28
CA CYS A 240 -14.35 11.25 -21.46
C CYS A 240 -15.31 11.77 -22.56
N PRO A 241 -15.81 13.02 -22.47
CA PRO A 241 -16.70 13.58 -23.48
C PRO A 241 -15.98 13.70 -24.84
N GLY A 242 -16.59 13.17 -25.90
CA GLY A 242 -16.03 13.18 -27.26
C GLY A 242 -15.15 11.98 -27.62
N ILE A 243 -14.98 10.99 -26.73
CA ILE A 243 -14.37 9.71 -27.10
C ILE A 243 -15.24 8.97 -28.13
N ASP A 244 -14.62 8.21 -29.04
CA ASP A 244 -15.35 7.45 -30.06
C ASP A 244 -16.23 6.36 -29.44
N PRO A 245 -17.53 6.26 -29.81
CA PRO A 245 -18.45 5.28 -29.24
C PRO A 245 -18.01 3.82 -29.38
N SER A 246 -17.23 3.48 -30.40
CA SER A 246 -16.72 2.11 -30.58
C SER A 246 -15.63 1.74 -29.56
N VAL A 247 -14.81 2.71 -29.14
CA VAL A 247 -13.82 2.53 -28.06
C VAL A 247 -14.53 2.38 -26.72
N ALA A 248 -15.54 3.23 -26.46
CA ALA A 248 -16.31 3.15 -25.23
C ALA A 248 -17.11 1.83 -25.13
N ALA A 249 -17.70 1.36 -26.23
CA ALA A 249 -18.38 0.07 -26.29
C ALA A 249 -17.44 -1.12 -26.08
N PHE A 250 -16.23 -1.08 -26.65
CA PHE A 250 -15.23 -2.14 -26.44
C PHE A 250 -14.79 -2.25 -24.98
N ILE A 251 -14.51 -1.11 -24.33
CA ILE A 251 -14.15 -1.10 -22.89
C ILE A 251 -15.32 -1.62 -22.06
N ALA A 252 -16.56 -1.19 -22.33
CA ALA A 252 -17.74 -1.69 -21.64
C ALA A 252 -17.99 -3.20 -21.86
N HIS A 253 -17.63 -3.75 -23.02
CA HIS A 253 -17.70 -5.18 -23.33
C HIS A 253 -16.64 -5.99 -22.57
N LEU A 254 -15.43 -5.45 -22.38
CA LEU A 254 -14.43 -6.03 -21.48
C LEU A 254 -14.89 -5.97 -20.00
N THR A 255 -15.45 -4.84 -19.56
CA THR A 255 -15.88 -4.63 -18.16
C THR A 255 -17.32 -5.06 -17.87
N ALA A 256 -17.95 -5.87 -18.74
CA ALA A 256 -19.30 -6.37 -18.50
C ALA A 256 -19.33 -7.20 -17.22
N ARG A 257 -20.28 -6.94 -16.31
CA ARG A 257 -20.26 -7.57 -14.98
C ARG A 257 -20.40 -9.09 -15.05
N ARG A 258 -21.32 -9.58 -15.89
CA ARG A 258 -21.55 -11.01 -16.14
C ARG A 258 -20.44 -11.61 -17.01
N VAL A 259 -19.97 -12.81 -16.66
CA VAL A 259 -18.76 -13.43 -17.26
C VAL A 259 -19.01 -13.90 -18.68
N GLU A 260 -20.24 -14.35 -18.93
CA GLU A 260 -20.75 -14.80 -20.23
C GLU A 260 -21.04 -13.66 -21.21
N ASP A 261 -21.10 -12.42 -20.72
CA ASP A 261 -21.37 -11.21 -21.52
C ASP A 261 -20.07 -10.45 -21.90
N ARG A 262 -18.90 -11.07 -21.67
CA ARG A 262 -17.55 -10.60 -22.07
C ARG A 262 -17.00 -11.44 -23.24
N PRO A 263 -15.95 -11.01 -23.98
CA PRO A 263 -15.25 -11.88 -24.93
C PRO A 263 -14.72 -13.15 -24.24
N VAL A 264 -14.77 -14.31 -24.92
CA VAL A 264 -14.44 -15.60 -24.29
C VAL A 264 -12.96 -15.76 -23.92
N ASP A 265 -12.05 -15.09 -24.64
CA ASP A 265 -10.61 -15.12 -24.39
C ASP A 265 -9.89 -13.88 -24.95
N GLY A 266 -8.60 -13.75 -24.61
CA GLY A 266 -7.72 -12.68 -25.12
C GLY A 266 -7.58 -12.66 -26.64
N MET A 267 -7.72 -13.80 -27.32
CA MET A 267 -7.66 -13.87 -28.78
C MET A 267 -8.89 -13.19 -29.40
N THR A 268 -10.08 -13.48 -28.88
CA THR A 268 -11.36 -12.89 -29.29
C THR A 268 -11.37 -11.38 -29.05
N ALA A 269 -10.93 -10.94 -27.86
CA ALA A 269 -10.80 -9.52 -27.53
C ALA A 269 -9.78 -8.79 -28.42
N ALA A 270 -8.62 -9.40 -28.70
CA ALA A 270 -7.61 -8.82 -29.58
C ALA A 270 -8.11 -8.70 -31.04
N GLU A 271 -8.89 -9.68 -31.54
CA GLU A 271 -9.54 -9.55 -32.84
C GLU A 271 -10.59 -8.44 -32.89
N GLU A 272 -11.39 -8.27 -31.84
CA GLU A 272 -12.37 -7.20 -31.75
C GLU A 272 -11.71 -5.83 -31.77
N LEU A 273 -10.65 -5.65 -30.97
CA LEU A 273 -9.82 -4.45 -30.98
C LEU A 273 -9.21 -4.18 -32.36
N ARG A 274 -8.68 -5.20 -33.05
CA ARG A 274 -8.16 -5.06 -34.43
C ARG A 274 -9.28 -4.62 -35.41
N ARG A 275 -10.50 -5.14 -35.28
CA ARG A 275 -11.67 -4.74 -36.10
C ARG A 275 -12.13 -3.30 -35.85
N ILE A 276 -11.92 -2.77 -34.64
CA ILE A 276 -12.24 -1.39 -34.26
C ILE A 276 -11.12 -0.44 -34.70
N ALA A 277 -9.86 -0.77 -34.40
CA ALA A 277 -8.67 -0.03 -34.81
C ALA A 277 -8.62 0.22 -36.33
N ALA A 278 -9.01 -0.77 -37.15
CA ALA A 278 -9.09 -0.65 -38.60
C ALA A 278 -10.18 0.31 -39.13
N LYS A 279 -11.05 0.85 -38.26
CA LYS A 279 -12.15 1.75 -38.61
C LYS A 279 -12.09 3.11 -37.90
N LEU A 280 -11.28 3.25 -36.85
CA LEU A 280 -11.18 4.48 -36.06
C LEU A 280 -10.60 5.63 -36.91
N PRO A 281 -11.27 6.81 -36.98
CA PRO A 281 -10.76 7.97 -37.68
C PRO A 281 -9.61 8.63 -36.91
N MET A 282 -8.73 9.35 -37.61
CA MET A 282 -7.52 9.94 -37.00
C MET A 282 -7.77 10.84 -35.76
N PRO A 283 -8.83 11.67 -35.70
CA PRO A 283 -9.15 12.43 -34.48
C PRO A 283 -9.51 11.55 -33.28
N ALA A 284 -10.17 10.40 -33.51
CA ALA A 284 -10.50 9.46 -32.44
C ALA A 284 -9.23 8.79 -31.87
N TRP A 285 -8.25 8.46 -32.72
CA TRP A 285 -6.94 7.98 -32.28
C TRP A 285 -6.19 9.02 -31.44
N GLN A 286 -6.32 10.30 -31.78
CA GLN A 286 -5.64 11.42 -31.12
C GLN A 286 -6.35 11.91 -29.84
N TYR A 287 -7.59 11.47 -29.59
CA TYR A 287 -8.35 11.86 -28.40
C TYR A 287 -7.60 11.53 -27.10
N ARG A 288 -7.45 12.53 -26.23
CA ARG A 288 -6.97 12.42 -24.84
C ARG A 288 -7.84 13.32 -23.96
N LEU A 289 -8.17 12.89 -22.74
CA LEU A 289 -8.86 13.74 -21.77
C LEU A 289 -7.89 14.81 -21.23
N HIS A 290 -8.12 16.09 -21.57
CA HIS A 290 -7.31 17.19 -21.08
C HIS A 290 -7.78 17.66 -19.70
N THR A 291 -7.04 17.29 -18.67
CA THR A 291 -7.21 17.82 -17.31
C THR A 291 -6.48 19.16 -17.19
N GLU A 292 -7.21 20.25 -16.96
CA GLU A 292 -6.63 21.55 -16.60
C GLU A 292 -5.77 21.42 -15.33
N PRO A 293 -4.49 21.84 -15.34
CA PRO A 293 -3.65 21.75 -14.15
C PRO A 293 -4.10 22.77 -13.09
N THR A 294 -4.62 22.27 -11.96
CA THR A 294 -5.27 23.08 -10.92
C THR A 294 -4.32 24.08 -10.26
N SER A 295 -4.31 25.32 -10.75
CA SER A 295 -3.43 26.40 -10.29
C SER A 295 -3.93 27.04 -8.98
N THR A 296 -3.76 26.36 -7.86
CA THR A 296 -3.81 26.95 -6.50
C THR A 296 -2.73 26.34 -5.62
N GLY A 297 -1.75 27.17 -5.21
CA GLY A 297 -0.55 26.70 -4.52
C GLY A 297 -0.69 26.60 -3.01
N ARG A 298 -0.01 25.59 -2.44
CA ARG A 298 0.56 25.67 -1.10
C ARG A 298 1.95 25.03 -1.13
N THR A 299 2.97 25.81 -0.80
CA THR A 299 4.31 25.28 -0.56
C THR A 299 4.33 24.56 0.78
N ASP A 300 4.93 23.37 0.82
CA ASP A 300 6.21 23.16 1.50
C ASP A 300 6.84 21.83 1.04
N ALA A 301 8.17 21.78 0.98
CA ALA A 301 8.95 20.57 0.72
C ALA A 301 9.54 20.06 2.05
N THR A 302 9.73 18.76 2.26
CA THR A 302 10.97 18.00 1.96
C THR A 302 10.84 16.61 2.61
N ALA A 303 11.53 15.52 2.26
CA ALA A 303 12.42 15.16 1.14
C ALA A 303 12.56 13.60 1.09
N PRO A 304 13.71 12.96 0.79
CA PRO A 304 14.09 12.55 -0.58
C PRO A 304 14.47 11.05 -0.76
N ALA A 305 14.51 10.57 -2.01
CA ALA A 305 15.61 9.76 -2.62
C ALA A 305 15.17 9.11 -3.96
N LEU A 306 16.05 8.57 -4.82
CA LEU A 306 17.31 9.06 -5.42
C LEU A 306 17.67 8.14 -6.62
N VAL A 307 18.63 8.55 -7.46
CA VAL A 307 19.21 7.86 -8.64
C VAL A 307 18.40 8.05 -9.94
N GLY A 308 18.99 8.56 -11.02
CA GLY A 308 20.34 9.13 -11.16
C GLY A 308 20.59 9.64 -12.57
N ALA A 309 20.88 10.94 -12.72
CA ALA A 309 21.06 11.58 -14.02
C ALA A 309 22.54 11.74 -14.41
N ILE A 310 22.85 11.51 -15.68
CA ILE A 310 24.11 11.86 -16.35
C ILE A 310 23.72 12.70 -17.57
N GLY A 311 24.39 13.82 -17.86
CA GLY A 311 23.83 14.81 -18.79
C GLY A 311 24.78 15.48 -19.78
N SER A 312 24.15 16.14 -20.76
CA SER A 312 24.65 17.29 -21.54
C SER A 312 25.69 17.03 -22.66
N PRO A 313 25.82 17.94 -23.67
CA PRO A 313 24.92 19.04 -24.10
C PRO A 313 24.75 19.20 -25.64
N THR A 314 24.02 20.26 -26.03
CA THR A 314 23.91 20.92 -27.37
C THR A 314 23.03 20.23 -28.42
N GLY A 315 22.35 20.95 -29.34
CA GLY A 315 22.28 22.41 -29.57
C GLY A 315 20.98 22.84 -30.29
N ALA A 316 20.76 24.16 -30.47
CA ALA A 316 19.45 24.74 -30.80
C ALA A 316 19.32 25.34 -32.22
N ALA A 317 18.09 25.37 -32.76
CA ALA A 317 17.72 26.21 -33.91
C ALA A 317 16.21 26.56 -33.99
N SER A 318 15.91 27.80 -33.60
CA SER A 318 14.80 28.72 -33.88
C SER A 318 13.77 28.47 -35.02
N GLN A 319 12.51 28.83 -34.69
CA GLN A 319 11.57 29.68 -35.46
C GLN A 319 11.08 29.28 -36.86
N HIS A 320 9.74 29.22 -37.03
CA HIS A 320 9.01 30.28 -37.74
C HIS A 320 7.52 30.35 -37.33
N ALA A 321 6.89 31.50 -37.59
CA ALA A 321 5.47 31.75 -37.36
C ALA A 321 4.82 32.43 -38.57
N ALA A 322 3.53 32.18 -38.80
CA ALA A 322 2.66 32.97 -39.68
C ALA A 322 1.19 32.76 -39.26
N ALA A 323 0.38 33.81 -39.33
CA ALA A 323 -1.06 33.77 -39.07
C ALA A 323 -1.79 34.63 -40.12
N ALA A 324 -2.94 34.13 -40.59
CA ALA A 324 -3.93 34.80 -41.46
C ALA A 324 -5.03 33.77 -41.80
N GLU A 325 -6.31 34.11 -41.98
CA GLU A 325 -7.08 35.27 -41.51
C GLU A 325 -8.58 34.89 -41.49
N ALA A 326 -9.47 35.78 -41.05
CA ALA A 326 -10.91 35.50 -40.96
C ALA A 326 -11.65 35.63 -42.30
N GLY A 327 -12.79 34.92 -42.42
CA GLY A 327 -13.78 35.08 -43.49
C GLY A 327 -15.16 34.75 -42.93
N ASP A 328 -16.15 35.61 -43.18
CA ASP A 328 -17.32 35.79 -42.30
C ASP A 328 -18.68 35.61 -43.02
N ILE A 329 -19.77 35.70 -42.25
CA ILE A 329 -21.17 36.00 -42.60
C ILE A 329 -22.03 35.03 -43.45
N ASN A 330 -23.03 34.46 -42.75
CA ASN A 330 -24.49 34.62 -43.00
C ASN A 330 -25.31 33.71 -43.97
N ASP A 331 -26.20 32.92 -43.32
CA ASP A 331 -27.66 33.16 -43.25
C ASP A 331 -28.67 32.24 -44.01
N THR A 332 -29.48 31.54 -43.18
CA THR A 332 -30.91 31.18 -43.31
C THR A 332 -31.51 30.62 -44.61
N THR A 333 -32.02 29.37 -44.55
CA THR A 333 -33.48 29.11 -44.66
C THR A 333 -33.91 27.65 -44.33
N LEU A 334 -34.98 27.55 -43.54
CA LEU A 334 -35.97 26.45 -43.47
C LEU A 334 -37.37 27.12 -43.71
N PRO A 335 -38.53 26.42 -43.78
CA PRO A 335 -38.81 24.97 -43.72
C PRO A 335 -39.75 24.46 -44.86
N SER A 336 -40.11 23.16 -44.88
CA SER A 336 -41.55 22.74 -44.85
C SER A 336 -41.82 21.23 -44.73
N LYS A 337 -42.97 20.91 -44.14
CA LYS A 337 -43.55 19.59 -43.78
C LYS A 337 -44.09 18.78 -44.98
N ALA A 338 -44.21 17.45 -44.81
CA ALA A 338 -45.44 16.60 -44.96
C ALA A 338 -45.12 15.15 -45.40
N ASN A 339 -45.92 14.09 -45.12
CA ASN A 339 -46.88 13.79 -44.03
C ASN A 339 -47.31 12.29 -44.11
N GLY A 340 -47.44 11.59 -42.96
CA GLY A 340 -48.08 10.26 -42.84
C GLY A 340 -47.30 9.03 -43.38
N GLY A 341 -47.60 7.79 -42.98
CA GLY A 341 -48.46 7.35 -41.87
C GLY A 341 -48.82 5.84 -41.88
N THR A 342 -48.88 5.24 -40.68
CA THR A 342 -49.52 3.94 -40.30
C THR A 342 -49.09 2.62 -40.98
N GLY A 343 -48.88 1.55 -40.19
CA GLY A 343 -48.81 0.16 -40.72
C GLY A 343 -48.14 -0.90 -39.83
N ALA A 344 -48.86 -1.47 -38.87
CA ALA A 344 -48.52 -2.74 -38.19
C ALA A 344 -49.84 -3.56 -38.06
N PRO A 345 -49.83 -4.91 -38.11
CA PRO A 345 -49.53 -5.69 -36.89
C PRO A 345 -48.92 -7.12 -37.04
N SER A 346 -48.27 -7.56 -35.96
CA SER A 346 -48.28 -8.88 -35.28
C SER A 346 -48.37 -10.25 -36.00
N GLY A 347 -47.50 -11.18 -35.56
CA GLY A 347 -47.72 -12.64 -35.55
C GLY A 347 -46.75 -13.48 -36.44
N THR A 348 -46.36 -14.72 -36.12
CA THR A 348 -46.55 -15.57 -34.92
C THR A 348 -45.41 -16.63 -34.84
N SER A 349 -45.22 -17.24 -33.67
CA SER A 349 -44.21 -18.23 -33.25
C SER A 349 -43.75 -19.31 -34.26
N ALA A 350 -42.48 -19.72 -34.11
CA ALA A 350 -41.90 -20.91 -34.74
C ALA A 350 -42.09 -22.20 -33.89
N THR A 351 -42.00 -23.37 -34.54
CA THR A 351 -42.22 -24.69 -33.91
C THR A 351 -41.28 -25.77 -34.47
N THR A 352 -40.54 -26.44 -33.57
CA THR A 352 -39.99 -27.83 -33.65
C THR A 352 -39.23 -28.31 -34.89
N ALA A 353 -37.94 -28.67 -34.68
CA ALA A 353 -37.35 -29.91 -35.22
C ALA A 353 -36.14 -30.37 -34.38
N VAL A 354 -35.96 -31.70 -34.23
CA VAL A 354 -34.81 -32.36 -33.59
C VAL A 354 -34.27 -33.43 -34.54
N PRO A 355 -32.94 -33.62 -34.64
CA PRO A 355 -32.42 -34.98 -34.73
C PRO A 355 -31.13 -35.24 -33.92
N THR A 356 -31.26 -36.14 -32.94
CA THR A 356 -30.32 -37.24 -32.59
C THR A 356 -28.83 -37.17 -32.94
N SER A 357 -27.98 -37.35 -31.92
CA SER A 357 -26.59 -37.83 -32.03
C SER A 357 -26.50 -39.29 -32.52
N PRO A 358 -25.29 -39.73 -32.94
CA PRO A 358 -24.78 -41.04 -32.54
C PRO A 358 -23.45 -40.94 -31.76
N SER A 359 -23.07 -42.03 -31.09
CA SER A 359 -21.86 -42.13 -30.25
C SER A 359 -20.71 -42.84 -30.97
N SER A 360 -19.47 -42.42 -30.71
CA SER A 360 -18.28 -43.26 -30.94
C SER A 360 -17.05 -42.81 -30.12
N GLN A 361 -16.45 -43.75 -29.38
CA GLN A 361 -15.07 -43.75 -28.90
C GLN A 361 -14.43 -45.10 -29.31
N PRO A 362 -13.11 -45.29 -29.16
CA PRO A 362 -12.01 -44.42 -29.56
C PRO A 362 -11.07 -45.15 -30.53
N VAL A 363 -10.16 -44.44 -31.23
CA VAL A 363 -9.16 -45.09 -32.11
C VAL A 363 -7.74 -44.68 -31.72
N SER A 364 -6.98 -45.63 -31.18
CA SER A 364 -5.57 -45.44 -30.84
C SER A 364 -4.69 -45.39 -32.10
N ARG A 365 -3.86 -44.36 -32.23
CA ARG A 365 -2.62 -44.39 -33.02
C ARG A 365 -1.51 -43.71 -32.24
N GLY A 366 -0.48 -44.48 -31.88
CA GLY A 366 0.75 -43.93 -31.31
C GLY A 366 1.59 -43.25 -32.37
N ILE A 367 2.37 -42.25 -31.97
CA ILE A 367 3.42 -41.62 -32.78
C ILE A 367 4.73 -41.71 -31.99
N THR A 368 5.81 -42.06 -32.68
CA THR A 368 7.12 -42.41 -32.12
C THR A 368 7.98 -41.19 -31.79
N ALA A 369 8.74 -41.26 -30.70
CA ALA A 369 9.75 -40.25 -30.35
C ALA A 369 11.07 -40.44 -31.13
N PRO A 370 11.77 -39.35 -31.52
CA PRO A 370 13.17 -39.37 -31.96
C PRO A 370 14.16 -39.43 -30.76
N PRO A 371 15.46 -39.74 -31.00
CA PRO A 371 16.40 -40.14 -29.94
C PRO A 371 17.29 -39.01 -29.37
N ALA A 372 17.89 -39.28 -28.21
CA ALA A 372 18.91 -38.44 -27.57
C ALA A 372 20.36 -38.89 -27.91
N PRO A 373 21.32 -37.96 -28.08
CA PRO A 373 22.77 -38.19 -28.13
C PRO A 373 23.44 -38.02 -26.74
N PRO A 374 24.74 -38.37 -26.55
CA PRO A 374 25.10 -39.31 -25.48
C PRO A 374 25.92 -38.76 -24.30
N VAL A 375 26.05 -39.58 -23.24
CA VAL A 375 26.84 -39.33 -22.03
C VAL A 375 28.08 -40.23 -21.99
N ALA A 376 29.27 -39.65 -21.73
CA ALA A 376 30.48 -40.34 -21.28
C ALA A 376 31.54 -39.33 -20.79
N PRO A 377 32.47 -39.69 -19.87
CA PRO A 377 32.33 -40.64 -18.76
C PRO A 377 32.83 -40.09 -17.40
N THR A 378 32.63 -40.88 -16.35
CA THR A 378 33.05 -40.59 -14.96
C THR A 378 34.57 -40.55 -14.75
N THR A 379 35.04 -39.64 -13.89
CA THR A 379 36.20 -39.90 -13.03
C THR A 379 35.93 -39.37 -11.62
N ALA A 380 36.19 -40.17 -10.59
CA ALA A 380 36.01 -39.78 -9.19
C ALA A 380 37.26 -40.16 -8.39
N ILE A 381 37.91 -39.18 -7.75
CA ILE A 381 38.94 -39.40 -6.72
C ILE A 381 38.81 -38.35 -5.62
N ASP A 382 38.58 -38.85 -4.40
CA ASP A 382 38.88 -38.31 -3.08
C ASP A 382 39.23 -39.57 -2.22
N PRO A 383 39.99 -39.57 -1.10
CA PRO A 383 40.50 -38.44 -0.29
C PRO A 383 42.02 -38.46 0.02
N GLY A 384 42.56 -37.41 0.68
CA GLY A 384 44.01 -37.37 0.96
C GLY A 384 44.64 -36.33 1.93
N LYS A 385 44.11 -36.13 3.14
CA LYS A 385 44.87 -35.88 4.40
C LYS A 385 46.14 -34.96 4.47
N THR A 386 46.03 -33.91 5.30
CA THR A 386 46.79 -33.71 6.57
C THR A 386 48.08 -32.83 6.66
N GLN A 387 48.11 -32.01 7.74
CA GLN A 387 49.24 -31.39 8.49
C GLN A 387 49.86 -30.04 8.05
N ALA A 388 50.61 -29.44 8.99
CA ALA A 388 51.07 -28.04 9.05
C ALA A 388 52.29 -27.88 10.01
N VAL A 389 52.84 -26.65 10.14
CA VAL A 389 53.86 -26.19 11.15
C VAL A 389 55.33 -26.66 10.84
N PRO A 390 56.46 -25.93 11.13
CA PRO A 390 56.71 -24.52 11.56
C PRO A 390 57.77 -23.71 10.72
N GLN A 391 58.09 -22.50 11.22
CA GLN A 391 59.32 -21.65 11.15
C GLN A 391 60.69 -22.38 11.39
N PRO A 392 61.92 -21.74 11.40
CA PRO A 392 62.28 -20.29 11.55
C PRO A 392 63.51 -19.71 10.77
N GLY A 393 63.76 -18.39 10.94
CA GLY A 393 65.13 -17.83 11.21
C GLY A 393 65.88 -17.06 10.10
N GLY A 394 66.54 -15.93 10.46
CA GLY A 394 67.49 -15.22 9.58
C GLY A 394 67.85 -13.79 10.00
N GLU A 395 69.14 -13.45 10.05
CA GLU A 395 69.72 -12.20 10.60
C GLU A 395 71.01 -11.80 9.83
N THR A 396 71.59 -10.59 9.83
CA THR A 396 71.24 -9.19 10.23
C THR A 396 72.42 -8.29 9.74
N GLN A 397 72.46 -6.98 10.04
CA GLN A 397 73.59 -6.02 9.86
C GLN A 397 73.81 -5.43 8.44
N VAL A 398 74.43 -4.24 8.18
CA VAL A 398 74.80 -3.02 8.96
C VAL A 398 75.18 -1.82 8.02
N LEU A 399 74.94 -0.57 8.47
CA LEU A 399 75.50 0.77 8.11
C LEU A 399 75.80 1.27 6.65
N SER A 400 75.18 2.43 6.35
CA SER A 400 75.80 3.74 5.95
C SER A 400 76.11 4.15 4.48
N PRO A 401 76.19 5.48 4.18
CA PRO A 401 76.06 6.06 2.81
C PRO A 401 77.23 6.97 2.36
N LEU A 402 77.15 7.59 1.16
CA LEU A 402 77.79 8.88 0.78
C LEU A 402 77.40 9.41 -0.64
N ASP A 403 76.73 10.57 -0.71
CA ASP A 403 76.87 11.76 -1.60
C ASP A 403 77.26 11.63 -3.12
N PRO A 404 77.64 12.71 -3.87
CA PRO A 404 76.68 13.59 -4.56
C PRO A 404 77.03 13.90 -6.04
N PHE A 405 76.23 14.74 -6.72
CA PHE A 405 76.73 15.55 -7.86
C PHE A 405 75.95 16.86 -8.07
N ALA A 406 76.56 17.86 -8.73
CA ALA A 406 75.95 19.16 -9.05
C ALA A 406 76.62 19.84 -10.26
N GLN A 407 75.89 20.67 -11.01
CA GLN A 407 76.41 21.78 -11.83
C GLN A 407 75.28 22.72 -12.32
N ALA A 408 75.63 23.90 -12.85
CA ALA A 408 74.72 25.00 -13.23
C ALA A 408 75.22 25.74 -14.48
N ILE A 409 74.41 26.60 -15.14
CA ILE A 409 74.86 27.60 -16.15
C ILE A 409 73.75 28.63 -16.52
N THR A 410 74.09 29.95 -16.52
CA THR A 410 73.48 31.15 -17.20
C THR A 410 71.96 31.47 -17.13
N GLY A 411 71.47 32.73 -17.24
CA GLY A 411 72.13 34.06 -17.23
C GLY A 411 71.31 35.21 -17.91
N ALA A 412 71.57 36.47 -17.49
CA ALA A 412 71.31 37.78 -18.15
C ALA A 412 69.88 38.42 -18.24
N ASP A 413 69.88 39.78 -18.27
CA ASP A 413 68.89 40.82 -18.69
C ASP A 413 67.48 40.90 -18.06
N GLY A 414 66.82 42.08 -17.86
CA GLY A 414 67.29 43.48 -17.93
C GLY A 414 66.17 44.58 -17.91
N ALA A 415 66.29 45.60 -17.02
CA ALA A 415 65.55 46.91 -16.95
C ALA A 415 63.99 46.88 -16.76
N GLU A 416 63.22 47.95 -16.44
CA GLU A 416 63.41 49.43 -16.35
C GLU A 416 62.48 50.10 -15.27
N SER A 417 62.86 51.29 -14.77
CA SER A 417 62.07 52.52 -14.40
C SER A 417 60.71 52.50 -13.61
N ALA A 418 60.33 53.48 -12.77
CA ALA A 418 60.99 54.64 -12.12
C ALA A 418 60.06 55.36 -11.06
N SER A 419 60.60 56.39 -10.37
CA SER A 419 60.01 57.45 -9.48
C SER A 419 59.48 57.07 -8.07
N ASP A 420 59.37 57.98 -7.08
CA ASP A 420 60.17 59.13 -6.54
C ASP A 420 59.48 59.60 -5.22
N GLY A 421 60.03 60.28 -4.20
CA GLY A 421 61.38 60.78 -3.83
C GLY A 421 61.49 60.75 -2.28
N GLY A 422 62.20 61.61 -1.50
CA GLY A 422 63.12 62.74 -1.72
C GLY A 422 63.69 63.20 -0.35
N THR A 423 64.82 63.94 -0.32
CA THR A 423 65.59 64.33 0.91
C THR A 423 65.90 65.85 0.94
N PRO A 424 66.77 66.46 1.80
CA PRO A 424 67.46 66.04 3.04
C PRO A 424 67.37 67.10 4.20
N GLU A 425 68.15 66.97 5.29
CA GLU A 425 69.05 68.06 5.75
C GLU A 425 70.17 67.59 6.72
N ILE A 426 71.06 68.51 7.13
CA ILE A 426 72.37 68.25 7.78
C ILE A 426 72.52 69.08 9.06
N GLY A 427 73.19 68.53 10.09
CA GLY A 427 73.62 69.28 11.28
C GLY A 427 74.96 68.78 11.83
N GLN A 428 75.87 69.70 12.19
CA GLN A 428 77.20 69.43 12.76
C GLN A 428 77.34 70.06 14.17
N HIS A 429 78.53 69.90 14.77
CA HIS A 429 79.02 70.50 16.03
C HIS A 429 78.59 69.79 17.34
N ALA A 430 79.43 69.69 18.37
CA ALA A 430 80.88 69.98 18.46
C ALA A 430 81.55 69.12 19.55
N ASP A 431 82.89 69.10 19.54
CA ASP A 431 83.72 68.45 20.56
C ASP A 431 83.65 69.17 21.93
N ASP A 432 83.83 68.40 23.01
CA ASP A 432 84.80 68.78 24.06
C ASP A 432 85.17 67.56 24.95
N ALA A 433 86.37 67.57 25.56
CA ALA A 433 86.90 66.41 26.28
C ALA A 433 87.70 66.74 27.55
N VAL A 434 87.44 66.04 28.67
CA VAL A 434 88.23 66.11 29.90
C VAL A 434 88.47 64.69 30.47
N ILE A 435 89.66 64.44 31.01
CA ILE A 435 90.20 63.11 31.32
C ILE A 435 90.30 62.87 32.84
N ALA A 436 89.87 61.69 33.32
CA ALA A 436 90.36 61.11 34.58
C ALA A 436 90.30 59.56 34.61
N LYS A 437 91.31 58.94 35.24
CA LYS A 437 91.48 57.48 35.51
C LYS A 437 92.06 57.36 36.94
N PRO A 438 92.13 56.17 37.58
CA PRO A 438 91.33 54.94 37.49
C PRO A 438 90.94 54.36 38.90
N TRP A 439 90.55 53.07 38.98
CA TRP A 439 90.25 52.20 40.17
C TRP A 439 88.77 52.15 40.63
N TRP A 440 88.17 51.01 41.02
CA TRP A 440 88.63 49.91 41.91
C TRP A 440 87.95 48.54 41.64
N LYS A 441 88.36 47.48 42.36
CA LYS A 441 87.75 46.12 42.32
C LYS A 441 86.60 45.95 43.35
N ARG A 442 85.35 45.64 42.93
CA ARG A 442 84.28 45.08 43.80
C ARG A 442 83.30 44.15 43.04
N ALA A 443 83.81 43.06 42.45
CA ALA A 443 83.03 42.17 41.59
C ALA A 443 81.90 41.30 42.23
N PRO A 444 81.97 40.81 43.48
CA PRO A 444 81.04 39.74 43.91
C PRO A 444 79.63 40.22 44.27
N PHE A 445 79.48 41.43 44.82
CA PHE A 445 78.18 41.87 45.39
C PHE A 445 77.09 42.11 44.33
N ILE A 446 77.47 42.64 43.17
CA ILE A 446 76.53 42.91 42.07
C ILE A 446 76.01 41.59 41.49
N VAL A 447 76.88 40.60 41.29
CA VAL A 447 76.49 39.28 40.78
C VAL A 447 75.52 38.59 41.72
N THR A 448 75.80 38.57 43.04
CA THR A 448 74.87 37.96 44.01
C THR A 448 73.52 38.66 44.05
N MET A 449 73.48 40.00 44.01
CA MET A 449 72.20 40.72 43.98
C MET A 449 71.43 40.45 42.69
N VAL A 450 72.08 40.42 41.53
CA VAL A 450 71.45 40.09 40.24
C VAL A 450 70.92 38.65 40.24
N VAL A 451 71.67 37.67 40.79
CA VAL A 451 71.19 36.28 40.91
C VAL A 451 69.98 36.19 41.84
N VAL A 452 69.95 36.92 42.96
CA VAL A 452 68.77 36.97 43.84
C VAL A 452 67.59 37.67 43.16
N LEU A 453 67.81 38.73 42.38
CA LEU A 453 66.77 39.41 41.60
C LEU A 453 66.22 38.49 40.49
N VAL A 454 67.08 37.75 39.79
CA VAL A 454 66.69 36.78 38.77
C VAL A 454 65.94 35.59 39.39
N LEU A 455 66.38 35.06 40.53
CA LEU A 455 65.63 34.02 41.25
C LEU A 455 64.30 34.54 41.81
N ALA A 456 64.24 35.80 42.24
CA ALA A 456 62.99 36.44 42.65
C ALA A 456 62.06 36.71 41.46
N LEU A 457 62.58 37.02 40.27
CA LEU A 457 61.81 37.18 39.03
C LEU A 457 61.38 35.83 38.42
N ILE A 458 62.16 34.76 38.61
CA ILE A 458 61.75 33.40 38.26
C ILE A 458 60.73 32.86 39.27
N GLY A 459 60.89 33.17 40.56
CA GLY A 459 59.94 32.79 41.61
C GLY A 459 58.61 33.57 41.53
N SER A 460 58.65 34.88 41.31
CA SER A 460 57.46 35.69 41.10
C SER A 460 56.89 35.58 39.70
N GLY A 461 57.69 35.31 38.67
CA GLY A 461 57.24 35.01 37.31
C GLY A 461 56.62 33.62 37.18
N GLY A 462 57.24 32.59 37.76
CA GLY A 462 56.67 31.25 37.88
C GLY A 462 55.45 31.23 38.81
N GLY A 463 55.49 31.98 39.91
CA GLY A 463 54.33 32.27 40.75
C GLY A 463 53.21 32.94 39.95
N TRP A 464 53.48 34.02 39.24
CA TRP A 464 52.49 34.69 38.38
C TRP A 464 51.94 33.76 37.30
N TRP A 465 52.79 32.97 36.64
CA TRP A 465 52.38 31.96 35.65
C TRP A 465 51.45 30.88 36.22
N TRP A 466 51.67 30.47 37.48
CA TRP A 466 50.88 29.48 38.21
C TRP A 466 49.61 30.06 38.87
N PHE A 467 49.63 31.32 39.31
CA PHE A 467 48.55 31.95 40.07
C PHE A 467 47.65 32.91 39.26
N ALA A 468 48.10 33.42 38.11
CA ALA A 468 47.37 34.37 37.26
C ALA A 468 47.56 34.17 35.74
N GLY A 469 48.66 33.54 35.32
CA GLY A 469 48.98 33.25 33.94
C GLY A 469 48.31 31.97 33.39
N PRO A 470 48.69 31.57 32.17
CA PRO A 470 48.04 30.46 31.44
C PRO A 470 48.26 29.07 32.06
N GLY A 471 49.10 28.95 33.09
CA GLY A 471 49.19 27.71 33.88
C GLY A 471 47.95 27.46 34.75
N SER A 472 47.21 28.51 35.15
CA SER A 472 46.21 28.47 36.22
C SER A 472 44.79 27.97 35.84
N TYR A 473 44.53 27.81 34.54
CA TYR A 473 43.26 27.30 33.99
C TYR A 473 43.52 26.34 32.82
N TRP A 474 42.52 25.55 32.44
CA TRP A 474 42.42 24.96 31.10
C TRP A 474 41.56 25.87 30.22
N ASN A 475 41.81 25.89 28.91
CA ASN A 475 40.89 26.45 27.94
C ASN A 475 40.08 25.30 27.32
N VAL A 476 38.78 25.51 27.13
CA VAL A 476 37.89 24.62 26.37
C VAL A 476 38.41 24.55 24.91
N PRO A 477 38.79 23.37 24.40
CA PRO A 477 39.32 23.22 23.05
C PRO A 477 38.23 23.37 21.97
N GLN A 478 38.62 23.65 20.74
CA GLN A 478 37.69 23.60 19.60
C GLN A 478 37.45 22.14 19.18
N PRO A 479 36.20 21.70 18.98
CA PRO A 479 35.91 20.42 18.33
C PRO A 479 36.42 20.40 16.89
N GLN A 480 36.97 19.26 16.44
CA GLN A 480 37.51 19.14 15.08
C GLN A 480 36.42 19.14 13.99
N ASP A 481 35.17 18.83 14.37
CA ASP A 481 34.00 18.80 13.50
C ASP A 481 33.12 20.06 13.56
N VAL A 482 33.50 21.09 14.33
CA VAL A 482 32.75 22.36 14.45
C VAL A 482 33.57 23.53 13.92
N THR A 483 33.10 24.12 12.82
CA THR A 483 33.71 25.30 12.19
C THR A 483 33.17 26.61 12.79
N CYS A 484 33.96 27.25 13.64
CA CYS A 484 33.65 28.57 14.18
C CYS A 484 33.83 29.69 13.14
N SER A 485 32.86 30.60 13.00
CA SER A 485 33.04 31.83 12.21
C SER A 485 34.03 32.80 12.87
N ALA A 486 34.79 33.53 12.05
CA ALA A 486 35.85 34.44 12.53
C ALA A 486 35.35 35.76 13.13
N ASP A 487 34.06 36.09 12.97
CA ASP A 487 33.46 37.40 13.23
C ASP A 487 33.21 37.71 14.74
N GLY A 488 34.07 37.20 15.63
CA GLY A 488 34.00 37.45 17.08
C GLY A 488 32.77 36.86 17.79
N THR A 489 31.96 36.06 17.10
CA THR A 489 30.80 35.39 17.68
C THR A 489 31.25 34.20 18.54
N ALA A 490 30.65 34.02 19.72
CA ALA A 490 30.99 32.92 20.61
C ALA A 490 30.65 31.57 19.97
N CYS A 491 31.63 30.65 19.91
CA CYS A 491 31.47 29.38 19.21
C CYS A 491 30.97 28.28 20.18
N PRO A 492 29.73 27.79 20.03
CA PRO A 492 29.16 26.77 20.90
C PRO A 492 29.80 25.40 20.65
N LEU A 493 29.74 24.53 21.65
CA LEU A 493 30.11 23.11 21.53
C LEU A 493 28.96 22.22 21.02
N THR A 494 27.74 22.75 20.97
CA THR A 494 26.54 22.06 20.49
C THR A 494 26.73 21.51 19.07
N GLY A 495 26.34 20.25 18.86
CA GLY A 495 26.49 19.57 17.58
C GLY A 495 27.86 18.94 17.34
N ALA A 496 28.85 19.10 18.21
CA ALA A 496 30.11 18.36 18.14
C ALA A 496 29.91 16.87 18.44
N ASP A 497 30.67 15.99 17.78
CA ASP A 497 30.74 14.56 18.09
C ASP A 497 31.38 14.31 19.46
N TRP A 498 30.64 13.66 20.38
CA TRP A 498 31.13 13.44 21.74
C TRP A 498 32.32 12.49 21.76
N THR A 499 32.37 11.45 20.93
CA THR A 499 33.44 10.44 21.01
C THR A 499 34.81 11.03 20.62
N THR A 500 34.81 11.87 19.59
CA THR A 500 35.97 12.62 19.09
C THR A 500 36.38 13.70 20.10
N TYR A 501 35.41 14.44 20.64
CA TYR A 501 35.67 15.50 21.62
C TYR A 501 36.16 14.96 22.96
N GLU A 502 35.59 13.87 23.47
CA GLU A 502 36.03 13.19 24.70
C GLU A 502 37.48 12.70 24.57
N SER A 503 37.88 12.14 23.42
CA SER A 503 39.30 11.78 23.20
C SER A 503 40.24 12.98 23.27
N THR A 504 39.77 14.16 22.85
CA THR A 504 40.52 15.42 22.90
C THR A 504 40.62 15.93 24.35
N LEU A 505 39.53 15.89 25.12
CA LEU A 505 39.53 16.25 26.55
C LEU A 505 40.46 15.33 27.37
N LYS A 506 40.42 14.01 27.10
CA LYS A 506 41.30 13.00 27.71
C LYS A 506 42.78 13.27 27.38
N ALA A 507 43.11 13.54 26.12
CA ALA A 507 44.48 13.83 25.68
C ALA A 507 45.05 15.13 26.30
N LEU A 508 44.19 16.13 26.58
CA LEU A 508 44.57 17.39 27.20
C LEU A 508 44.51 17.37 28.74
N GLY A 509 44.04 16.28 29.36
CA GLY A 509 43.90 16.17 30.81
C GLY A 509 42.92 17.20 31.40
N ILE A 510 41.83 17.50 30.69
CA ILE A 510 40.78 18.43 31.14
C ILE A 510 39.73 17.62 31.91
N PRO A 511 39.37 17.99 33.15
CA PRO A 511 38.32 17.32 33.91
C PRO A 511 36.93 17.67 33.36
N TYR A 512 36.07 16.66 33.25
CA TYR A 512 34.70 16.80 32.75
C TYR A 512 33.75 15.85 33.49
N GLU A 513 32.46 16.16 33.47
CA GLU A 513 31.38 15.23 33.80
C GLU A 513 30.42 15.13 32.61
N THR A 514 29.62 14.05 32.54
CA THR A 514 28.80 13.77 31.36
C THR A 514 27.44 13.22 31.75
N THR A 515 26.38 13.90 31.32
CA THR A 515 24.99 13.46 31.41
C THR A 515 24.44 13.14 30.02
N GLN A 516 23.27 12.50 29.97
CA GLN A 516 22.64 12.09 28.71
C GLN A 516 21.14 12.41 28.72
N GLU A 517 20.70 13.19 27.74
CA GLU A 517 19.31 13.64 27.57
C GLU A 517 18.82 13.38 26.14
N TYR A 518 17.50 13.35 25.93
CA TYR A 518 16.92 13.27 24.59
C TYR A 518 16.80 14.67 23.98
N SER A 519 17.08 14.81 22.70
CA SER A 519 16.91 16.06 21.95
C SER A 519 16.26 15.77 20.60
N ASP A 520 15.27 16.58 20.22
CA ASP A 520 14.63 16.47 18.92
C ASP A 520 15.49 17.07 17.79
N ASP A 521 16.37 18.02 18.12
CA ASP A 521 17.20 18.79 17.19
C ASP A 521 18.64 18.25 17.06
N VAL A 522 19.20 17.68 18.14
CA VAL A 522 20.59 17.20 18.19
C VAL A 522 20.63 15.68 18.03
N ALA A 523 21.31 15.20 16.98
CA ALA A 523 21.46 13.78 16.69
C ALA A 523 22.21 13.01 17.81
N GLU A 524 21.94 11.71 17.91
CA GLU A 524 22.54 10.83 18.93
C GLU A 524 24.07 10.87 18.90
N GLY A 525 24.70 10.86 20.07
CA GLY A 525 26.16 10.93 20.23
C GLY A 525 26.76 12.33 20.08
N LYS A 526 25.96 13.36 19.75
CA LYS A 526 26.43 14.76 19.68
C LYS A 526 26.10 15.56 20.94
N ILE A 527 26.91 16.57 21.23
CA ILE A 527 26.73 17.46 22.39
C ILE A 527 25.47 18.31 22.21
N ILE A 528 24.57 18.29 23.21
CA ILE A 528 23.42 19.20 23.32
C ILE A 528 23.90 20.55 23.86
N SER A 529 24.51 20.52 25.03
CA SER A 529 25.02 21.69 25.74
C SER A 529 26.27 21.35 26.53
N ALA A 530 27.00 22.38 26.89
CA ALA A 530 28.22 22.31 27.68
C ALA A 530 28.22 23.51 28.64
N SER A 531 28.62 23.31 29.89
CA SER A 531 28.72 24.39 30.88
C SER A 531 29.91 24.20 31.81
N VAL A 532 30.31 25.27 32.51
CA VAL A 532 31.36 25.24 33.54
C VAL A 532 30.83 25.98 34.76
N ALA A 533 30.62 25.25 35.86
CA ALA A 533 30.08 25.80 37.11
C ALA A 533 28.71 26.52 36.99
N GLY A 534 27.93 26.18 35.97
CA GLY A 534 26.59 26.71 35.70
C GLY A 534 26.48 27.71 34.56
N ASP A 535 27.59 28.27 34.07
CA ASP A 535 27.62 29.17 32.91
C ASP A 535 27.91 28.40 31.61
N ASP A 536 27.29 28.80 30.49
CA ASP A 536 27.48 28.15 29.18
C ASP A 536 28.94 28.14 28.70
N ALA A 537 29.41 26.98 28.24
CA ALA A 537 30.78 26.75 27.82
C ALA A 537 30.91 26.82 26.29
N VAL A 538 31.71 27.78 25.83
CA VAL A 538 32.08 27.99 24.43
C VAL A 538 33.56 27.71 24.22
N VAL A 539 34.00 27.62 22.97
CA VAL A 539 35.42 27.43 22.64
C VAL A 539 36.25 28.57 23.26
N ASN A 540 37.32 28.22 23.96
CA ASN A 540 38.16 29.08 24.82
C ASN A 540 37.54 29.56 26.16
N SER A 541 36.37 29.06 26.59
CA SER A 541 35.94 29.21 28.00
C SER A 541 37.00 28.63 28.96
N ARG A 542 37.11 29.20 30.17
CA ARG A 542 38.18 28.87 31.12
C ARG A 542 37.68 27.99 32.27
N ILE A 543 38.38 26.90 32.52
CA ILE A 543 38.12 25.95 33.62
C ILE A 543 39.23 26.10 34.66
N SER A 544 38.91 26.49 35.91
CA SER A 544 39.91 26.79 36.94
C SER A 544 40.50 25.53 37.58
N LYS A 545 41.84 25.41 37.53
CA LYS A 545 42.60 24.32 38.17
C LYS A 545 42.63 24.39 39.70
N ARG A 546 42.01 25.42 40.31
CA ARG A 546 42.08 25.70 41.76
C ARG A 546 40.77 25.48 42.51
N HIS A 547 39.65 25.32 41.81
CA HIS A 547 38.33 25.18 42.41
C HIS A 547 37.64 23.85 42.03
N ASP A 548 38.44 22.86 41.60
CA ASP A 548 37.98 21.57 41.06
C ASP A 548 36.86 21.70 40.02
N GLN A 549 36.92 22.78 39.22
CA GLN A 549 35.96 23.03 38.16
C GLN A 549 36.13 22.00 37.04
N LYS A 550 34.99 21.56 36.50
CA LYS A 550 34.88 20.57 35.44
C LYS A 550 34.10 21.19 34.27
N LEU A 551 34.21 20.56 33.11
CA LEU A 551 33.35 20.81 31.97
C LEU A 551 32.16 19.85 32.03
N ASP A 552 30.97 20.37 32.30
CA ASP A 552 29.75 19.58 32.39
C ASP A 552 29.15 19.46 30.97
N ILE A 553 29.06 18.24 30.43
CA ILE A 553 28.60 17.98 29.06
C ILE A 553 27.29 17.19 29.05
N VAL A 554 26.28 17.70 28.35
CA VAL A 554 25.04 16.98 28.07
C VAL A 554 25.13 16.38 26.66
N VAL A 555 25.12 15.05 26.55
CA VAL A 555 25.18 14.33 25.26
C VAL A 555 23.80 13.86 24.83
N SER A 556 23.48 14.02 23.55
CA SER A 556 22.21 13.58 22.99
C SER A 556 22.10 12.07 22.90
N ARG A 557 20.98 11.55 23.38
CA ARG A 557 20.46 10.19 23.15
C ARG A 557 19.62 10.10 21.86
N GLY A 558 19.71 11.13 21.02
CA GLY A 558 18.86 11.31 19.86
C GLY A 558 17.42 11.71 20.22
N ILE A 559 16.58 11.62 19.20
CA ILE A 559 15.15 11.95 19.27
C ILE A 559 14.45 10.92 20.15
N ARG A 560 13.61 11.38 21.09
CA ARG A 560 12.78 10.48 21.89
C ARG A 560 11.81 9.74 20.97
N MET A 561 11.95 8.41 20.91
CA MET A 561 11.01 7.53 20.22
C MET A 561 9.87 7.10 21.16
N ALA A 562 8.70 6.85 20.60
CA ALA A 562 7.53 6.30 21.26
C ALA A 562 6.92 5.19 20.39
N THR A 563 6.27 4.20 21.01
CA THR A 563 5.67 3.06 20.30
C THR A 563 4.17 3.04 20.51
N ILE A 564 3.41 2.94 19.42
CA ILE A 564 1.95 2.84 19.47
C ILE A 564 1.59 1.47 20.09
N PRO A 565 0.74 1.39 21.14
CA PRO A 565 0.38 0.11 21.74
C PRO A 565 -0.30 -0.83 20.72
N ALA A 566 0.22 -2.05 20.55
CA ALA A 566 -0.30 -2.99 19.55
C ALA A 566 -1.76 -3.43 19.82
N ASP A 567 -2.21 -3.34 21.07
CA ASP A 567 -3.55 -3.66 21.54
C ASP A 567 -4.54 -2.48 21.46
N ILE A 568 -4.15 -1.33 20.89
CA ILE A 568 -4.97 -0.10 20.86
C ILE A 568 -6.25 -0.22 20.01
N LEU A 569 -6.32 -1.18 19.07
CA LEU A 569 -7.52 -1.47 18.28
C LEU A 569 -8.42 -2.55 18.91
N ASP A 570 -8.00 -3.21 20.00
CA ASP A 570 -8.87 -4.09 20.78
C ASP A 570 -9.62 -3.29 21.86
N ALA A 571 -10.92 -3.10 21.66
CA ALA A 571 -11.80 -2.40 22.61
C ALA A 571 -11.88 -3.08 24.00
N ASN A 572 -11.45 -4.34 24.12
CA ASN A 572 -11.42 -5.06 25.39
C ASN A 572 -10.11 -4.84 26.17
N SER A 573 -9.05 -4.37 25.51
CA SER A 573 -7.73 -4.22 26.10
C SER A 573 -7.67 -3.07 27.12
N ALA A 574 -6.48 -2.84 27.70
CA ALA A 574 -6.27 -1.69 28.57
C ALA A 574 -6.09 -0.38 27.78
N ASN A 575 -5.58 -0.46 26.54
CA ASN A 575 -5.26 0.70 25.72
C ASN A 575 -6.40 1.08 24.75
N GLY A 576 -7.10 0.10 24.17
CA GLY A 576 -8.18 0.34 23.21
C GLY A 576 -9.50 0.82 23.81
N LYS A 577 -9.65 0.76 25.14
CA LYS A 577 -10.74 1.42 25.88
C LYS A 577 -10.62 2.95 25.93
N SER A 578 -9.42 3.49 25.74
CA SER A 578 -9.17 4.94 25.76
C SER A 578 -7.97 5.29 24.86
N PRO A 579 -8.08 5.12 23.53
CA PRO A 579 -6.95 5.18 22.60
C PRO A 579 -6.15 6.49 22.70
N LEU A 580 -6.84 7.62 22.81
CA LEU A 580 -6.22 8.94 22.90
C LEU A 580 -5.35 9.12 24.15
N ASP A 581 -5.73 8.51 25.26
CA ASP A 581 -4.96 8.56 26.52
C ASP A 581 -3.86 7.49 26.57
N ALA A 582 -4.08 6.34 25.91
CA ALA A 582 -3.03 5.35 25.69
C ALA A 582 -1.87 5.93 24.86
N LEU A 583 -2.14 6.74 23.84
CA LEU A 583 -1.10 7.41 23.04
C LEU A 583 -0.33 8.48 23.83
N LYS A 584 -1.03 9.35 24.59
CA LYS A 584 -0.38 10.32 25.49
C LYS A 584 0.52 9.61 26.52
N LYS A 585 0.06 8.49 27.07
CA LYS A 585 0.80 7.65 28.01
C LYS A 585 2.00 6.92 27.38
N ALA A 586 1.89 6.49 26.12
CA ALA A 586 3.01 5.97 25.34
C ALA A 586 4.06 7.07 25.02
N GLY A 587 3.64 8.34 25.05
CA GLY A 587 4.50 9.52 24.99
C GLY A 587 4.30 10.42 23.77
N PHE A 588 3.29 10.14 22.93
CA PHE A 588 3.02 10.95 21.75
C PHE A 588 2.44 12.32 22.12
N THR A 589 3.02 13.39 21.54
CA THR A 589 2.63 14.78 21.80
C THR A 589 1.75 15.37 20.68
N ASN A 590 1.86 14.88 19.45
CA ASN A 590 1.06 15.34 18.29
C ASN A 590 -0.02 14.32 17.86
N VAL A 591 -0.96 14.02 18.77
CA VAL A 591 -2.12 13.17 18.44
C VAL A 591 -3.22 14.02 17.81
N LYS A 592 -3.69 13.64 16.61
CA LYS A 592 -4.85 14.23 15.94
C LYS A 592 -6.08 13.34 16.11
N HIS A 593 -7.18 13.97 16.49
CA HIS A 593 -8.51 13.37 16.49
C HIS A 593 -9.49 14.44 16.00
N ASP A 594 -10.45 14.03 15.17
CA ASP A 594 -11.45 14.89 14.55
C ASP A 594 -12.80 14.18 14.65
N SER A 595 -13.59 14.53 15.67
CA SER A 595 -14.85 13.83 15.97
C SER A 595 -15.94 14.02 14.92
N SER A 596 -15.74 14.92 13.94
CA SER A 596 -16.59 14.98 12.75
C SER A 596 -16.41 13.72 11.88
N LYS A 597 -15.19 13.17 11.83
CA LYS A 597 -14.79 12.01 11.01
C LYS A 597 -14.96 10.64 11.69
N ASP A 598 -15.20 10.59 12.99
CA ASP A 598 -15.51 9.33 13.69
C ASP A 598 -16.69 8.59 13.01
N GLU A 599 -16.62 7.27 12.87
CA GLU A 599 -17.58 6.49 12.07
C GLU A 599 -18.48 5.60 12.94
N TYR A 600 -19.64 5.20 12.41
CA TYR A 600 -20.52 4.24 13.08
C TYR A 600 -20.08 2.79 12.80
N SER A 601 -19.95 1.96 13.84
CA SER A 601 -19.52 0.57 13.75
C SER A 601 -20.39 -0.35 14.59
N MET A 602 -20.73 -1.53 14.07
CA MET A 602 -21.47 -2.55 14.82
C MET A 602 -20.55 -3.35 15.76
N ASP A 603 -19.31 -3.57 15.35
CA ASP A 603 -18.36 -4.48 16.02
C ASP A 603 -17.51 -3.80 17.10
N LYS A 604 -17.48 -2.46 17.12
CA LYS A 604 -16.65 -1.66 18.03
C LYS A 604 -17.52 -0.70 18.87
N PRO A 605 -17.47 -0.78 20.21
CA PRO A 605 -18.25 0.11 21.07
C PRO A 605 -17.80 1.56 20.91
N GLU A 606 -18.67 2.49 21.32
CA GLU A 606 -18.42 3.93 21.29
C GLU A 606 -17.11 4.30 22.01
N GLY A 607 -16.28 5.14 21.39
CA GLY A 607 -14.99 5.59 21.92
C GLY A 607 -13.80 4.64 21.69
N ALA A 608 -14.02 3.41 21.20
CA ALA A 608 -12.93 2.54 20.76
C ALA A 608 -12.34 3.02 19.41
N ALA A 609 -11.05 2.77 19.16
CA ALA A 609 -10.44 3.11 17.87
C ALA A 609 -10.90 2.17 16.76
N LEU A 610 -11.25 2.75 15.61
CA LEU A 610 -11.50 2.04 14.36
C LEU A 610 -10.21 1.93 13.54
N THR A 611 -9.54 3.07 13.35
CA THR A 611 -8.28 3.18 12.64
C THR A 611 -7.31 4.09 13.39
N ILE A 612 -6.03 3.84 13.17
CA ILE A 612 -4.93 4.66 13.67
C ILE A 612 -3.83 4.68 12.60
N SER A 613 -3.18 5.82 12.42
CA SER A 613 -2.02 5.96 11.54
C SER A 613 -0.95 6.80 12.25
N PRO A 614 0.31 6.32 12.38
CA PRO A 614 0.82 5.02 11.94
C PRO A 614 0.19 3.80 12.62
N ASP A 615 0.49 2.60 12.11
CA ASP A 615 -0.11 1.34 12.57
C ASP A 615 0.20 0.98 14.04
N PRO A 616 -0.64 0.15 14.69
CA PRO A 616 -0.36 -0.38 16.03
C PRO A 616 0.97 -1.14 16.08
N GLY A 617 1.77 -0.91 17.11
CA GLY A 617 3.12 -1.47 17.26
C GLY A 617 4.22 -0.68 16.54
N THR A 618 3.89 0.31 15.69
CA THR A 618 4.91 1.17 15.06
C THR A 618 5.63 2.02 16.11
N THR A 619 6.97 2.04 16.02
CA THR A 619 7.82 2.96 16.79
C THR A 619 8.16 4.17 15.94
N ALA A 620 7.77 5.36 16.38
CA ALA A 620 7.94 6.63 15.69
C ALA A 620 8.54 7.70 16.62
N LYS A 621 8.89 8.87 16.08
CA LYS A 621 9.29 10.03 16.91
C LYS A 621 8.13 10.41 17.82
N HIS A 622 8.39 10.79 19.07
CA HIS A 622 7.31 11.13 20.01
C HIS A 622 6.49 12.38 19.58
N ASN A 623 7.09 13.24 18.76
CA ASN A 623 6.45 14.41 18.14
C ASN A 623 5.86 14.14 16.74
N ALA A 624 5.94 12.90 16.23
CA ALA A 624 5.30 12.52 14.98
C ALA A 624 3.78 12.64 15.08
N GLU A 625 3.14 12.94 13.95
CA GLU A 625 1.69 13.00 13.85
C GLU A 625 1.08 11.60 13.95
N VAL A 626 0.17 11.41 14.91
CA VAL A 626 -0.62 10.18 15.05
C VAL A 626 -2.09 10.52 14.91
N THR A 627 -2.72 10.10 13.82
CA THR A 627 -4.15 10.32 13.56
C THR A 627 -4.96 9.14 14.05
N VAL A 628 -6.07 9.39 14.74
CA VAL A 628 -6.99 8.38 15.26
C VAL A 628 -8.42 8.69 14.81
N THR A 629 -9.15 7.66 14.36
CA THR A 629 -10.60 7.71 14.14
C THR A 629 -11.29 6.76 15.14
N LEU A 630 -12.28 7.27 15.87
CA LEU A 630 -13.02 6.51 16.88
C LEU A 630 -14.36 6.01 16.35
N SER A 631 -14.90 5.01 17.03
CA SER A 631 -16.26 4.50 16.82
C SER A 631 -17.29 5.41 17.52
N LYS A 632 -18.33 5.79 16.79
CA LYS A 632 -19.60 6.35 17.32
C LYS A 632 -20.57 5.25 17.79
N GLY A 633 -20.11 4.01 17.87
CA GLY A 633 -20.93 2.83 18.15
C GLY A 633 -21.88 2.49 16.99
N PRO A 634 -22.86 1.57 17.21
CA PRO A 634 -23.80 1.19 16.17
C PRO A 634 -24.76 2.34 15.84
N MET A 635 -24.96 2.62 14.54
CA MET A 635 -25.73 3.78 14.09
C MET A 635 -27.17 3.76 14.62
N PRO A 636 -27.69 4.89 15.15
CA PRO A 636 -29.09 5.00 15.54
C PRO A 636 -30.00 5.03 14.30
N VAL A 637 -31.01 4.16 14.28
CA VAL A 637 -32.03 4.05 13.22
C VAL A 637 -33.43 4.11 13.82
N SER A 638 -34.42 4.53 13.04
CA SER A 638 -35.82 4.56 13.50
C SER A 638 -36.58 3.35 12.96
N MET A 639 -37.35 2.69 13.83
CA MET A 639 -38.14 1.50 13.50
C MET A 639 -39.13 1.81 12.36
N PRO A 640 -39.06 1.11 11.21
CA PRO A 640 -39.97 1.35 10.10
C PRO A 640 -41.36 0.80 10.42
N ASP A 641 -42.40 1.37 9.80
CA ASP A 641 -43.72 0.76 9.85
C ASP A 641 -43.74 -0.51 8.98
N ILE A 642 -44.09 -1.63 9.60
CA ILE A 642 -44.08 -2.98 9.00
C ILE A 642 -45.37 -3.77 9.26
N VAL A 643 -46.31 -3.24 10.04
CA VAL A 643 -47.56 -3.96 10.37
C VAL A 643 -48.49 -3.94 9.15
N GLY A 644 -49.09 -5.08 8.80
CA GLY A 644 -49.89 -5.22 7.59
C GLY A 644 -49.10 -5.17 6.27
N LYS A 645 -47.76 -5.20 6.31
CA LYS A 645 -46.92 -5.46 5.13
C LYS A 645 -46.69 -6.96 4.95
N THR A 646 -46.32 -7.37 3.74
CA THR A 646 -45.88 -8.74 3.49
C THR A 646 -44.54 -9.04 4.19
N LYS A 647 -44.27 -10.34 4.42
CA LYS A 647 -43.02 -10.84 5.00
C LYS A 647 -41.78 -10.33 4.25
N ASP A 648 -41.85 -10.28 2.91
CA ASP A 648 -40.72 -9.87 2.06
C ASP A 648 -40.48 -8.35 2.15
N GLU A 649 -41.53 -7.53 2.16
CA GLU A 649 -41.43 -6.07 2.36
C GLU A 649 -40.93 -5.71 3.77
N MET A 650 -41.39 -6.44 4.80
CA MET A 650 -40.91 -6.30 6.17
C MET A 650 -39.43 -6.66 6.29
N GLN A 651 -39.02 -7.77 5.69
CA GLN A 651 -37.63 -8.22 5.74
C GLN A 651 -36.71 -7.28 4.94
N ALA A 652 -37.16 -6.75 3.80
CA ALA A 652 -36.46 -5.70 3.07
C ALA A 652 -36.26 -4.44 3.94
N ALA A 653 -37.34 -3.88 4.51
CA ALA A 653 -37.30 -2.65 5.31
C ALA A 653 -36.44 -2.75 6.58
N LEU A 654 -36.40 -3.93 7.23
CA LEU A 654 -35.49 -4.17 8.36
C LEU A 654 -34.04 -4.38 7.91
N SER A 655 -33.80 -5.06 6.78
CA SER A 655 -32.44 -5.29 6.26
C SER A 655 -31.75 -4.01 5.81
N GLU A 656 -32.48 -3.06 5.20
CA GLU A 656 -31.98 -1.72 4.82
C GLU A 656 -31.41 -0.96 6.02
N LEU A 657 -32.04 -1.14 7.19
CA LEU A 657 -31.66 -0.51 8.46
C LEU A 657 -30.73 -1.38 9.32
N LYS A 658 -30.24 -2.52 8.79
CA LYS A 658 -29.42 -3.52 9.50
C LYS A 658 -30.05 -4.02 10.81
N LEU A 659 -31.37 -4.14 10.85
CA LEU A 659 -32.13 -4.70 11.97
C LEU A 659 -32.39 -6.20 11.73
N THR A 660 -32.35 -6.99 12.81
CA THR A 660 -32.56 -8.45 12.74
C THR A 660 -34.03 -8.77 13.02
N ALA A 661 -34.68 -9.54 12.14
CA ALA A 661 -36.06 -9.99 12.33
C ALA A 661 -36.13 -11.39 12.95
N ASN A 662 -36.70 -11.53 14.15
CA ASN A 662 -37.03 -12.82 14.75
C ASN A 662 -38.50 -13.16 14.42
N VAL A 663 -38.72 -13.93 13.35
CA VAL A 663 -40.06 -14.19 12.80
C VAL A 663 -40.72 -15.43 13.43
N THR A 664 -41.88 -15.22 14.03
CA THR A 664 -42.81 -16.25 14.49
C THR A 664 -44.08 -16.23 13.65
N GLU A 665 -44.87 -17.32 13.66
CA GLU A 665 -46.02 -17.45 12.75
C GLU A 665 -47.28 -18.00 13.44
N GLN A 666 -48.36 -17.22 13.41
CA GLN A 666 -49.64 -17.49 14.09
C GLN A 666 -50.82 -17.49 13.10
N TYR A 667 -51.89 -18.23 13.36
CA TYR A 667 -53.14 -18.10 12.60
C TYR A 667 -53.90 -16.83 13.02
N ASP A 668 -54.40 -16.07 12.06
CA ASP A 668 -55.25 -14.90 12.28
C ASP A 668 -56.39 -14.89 11.25
N ASP A 669 -57.62 -14.69 11.71
CA ASP A 669 -58.82 -14.80 10.87
C ASP A 669 -59.09 -13.54 10.01
N LYS A 670 -58.29 -12.48 10.17
CA LYS A 670 -58.46 -11.16 9.51
C LYS A 670 -57.29 -10.79 8.60
N ILE A 671 -56.06 -11.13 9.00
CA ILE A 671 -54.82 -10.77 8.30
C ILE A 671 -54.44 -11.89 7.32
N PRO A 672 -54.30 -11.63 6.01
CA PRO A 672 -53.89 -12.61 5.01
C PRO A 672 -52.60 -13.37 5.32
N ALA A 673 -52.50 -14.60 4.81
CA ALA A 673 -51.31 -15.43 5.00
C ALA A 673 -50.08 -14.78 4.35
N GLY A 674 -49.01 -14.57 5.14
CA GLY A 674 -47.78 -13.91 4.72
C GLY A 674 -47.66 -12.44 5.13
N GLU A 675 -48.69 -11.83 5.72
CA GLU A 675 -48.65 -10.45 6.25
C GLU A 675 -48.30 -10.39 7.74
N VAL A 676 -47.71 -9.27 8.18
CA VAL A 676 -47.30 -9.03 9.58
C VAL A 676 -48.50 -8.66 10.46
N ILE A 677 -48.74 -9.46 11.50
CA ILE A 677 -49.75 -9.22 12.55
C ILE A 677 -49.25 -8.16 13.54
N SER A 678 -48.01 -8.28 14.00
CA SER A 678 -47.43 -7.40 15.02
C SER A 678 -45.90 -7.47 15.07
N ALA A 679 -45.30 -6.47 15.72
CA ALA A 679 -43.87 -6.43 16.03
C ALA A 679 -43.66 -5.99 17.49
N SER A 680 -42.54 -6.39 18.12
CA SER A 680 -42.23 -6.01 19.51
C SER A 680 -41.82 -4.53 19.67
N GLN A 681 -41.51 -3.84 18.57
CA GLN A 681 -41.19 -2.42 18.53
C GLN A 681 -42.21 -1.65 17.67
N GLN A 682 -42.61 -0.46 18.14
CA GLN A 682 -43.54 0.41 17.41
C GLN A 682 -42.83 1.22 16.33
N ALA A 683 -43.53 1.53 15.23
CA ALA A 683 -43.02 2.44 14.20
C ALA A 683 -42.58 3.79 14.81
N GLY A 684 -41.41 4.28 14.42
CA GLY A 684 -40.78 5.47 14.97
C GLY A 684 -39.90 5.23 16.22
N ALA A 685 -39.93 4.05 16.85
CA ALA A 685 -39.07 3.73 17.99
C ALA A 685 -37.58 3.83 17.61
N GLN A 686 -36.75 4.37 18.52
CA GLN A 686 -35.33 4.54 18.26
C GLN A 686 -34.56 3.25 18.58
N LEU A 687 -34.01 2.63 17.54
CA LEU A 687 -33.19 1.42 17.60
C LEU A 687 -31.76 1.75 17.13
N LYS A 688 -30.90 0.73 17.09
CA LYS A 688 -29.54 0.77 16.56
C LYS A 688 -29.30 -0.38 15.58
N TRP A 689 -28.33 -0.21 14.68
CA TRP A 689 -27.83 -1.31 13.83
C TRP A 689 -27.50 -2.55 14.67
N GLY A 690 -28.05 -3.71 14.28
CA GLY A 690 -27.89 -4.99 14.98
C GLY A 690 -29.00 -5.32 15.98
N ASP A 691 -29.85 -4.37 16.37
CA ASP A 691 -31.00 -4.66 17.26
C ASP A 691 -31.94 -5.70 16.63
N THR A 692 -32.51 -6.55 17.48
CA THR A 692 -33.45 -7.60 17.07
C THR A 692 -34.89 -7.18 17.37
N VAL A 693 -35.78 -7.37 16.40
CA VAL A 693 -37.22 -7.13 16.53
C VAL A 693 -37.95 -8.46 16.36
N ASP A 694 -38.78 -8.83 17.33
CA ASP A 694 -39.67 -9.98 17.22
C ASP A 694 -40.88 -9.60 16.39
N VAL A 695 -41.22 -10.43 15.41
CA VAL A 695 -42.31 -10.17 14.46
C VAL A 695 -43.21 -11.40 14.41
N VAL A 696 -44.53 -11.18 14.42
CA VAL A 696 -45.54 -12.24 14.24
C VAL A 696 -46.14 -12.10 12.85
N VAL A 697 -46.03 -13.14 12.03
CA VAL A 697 -46.58 -13.21 10.66
C VAL A 697 -47.80 -14.12 10.63
N SER A 698 -48.80 -13.76 9.85
CA SER A 698 -50.05 -14.51 9.71
C SER A 698 -49.87 -15.75 8.83
N LYS A 699 -50.45 -16.87 9.28
CA LYS A 699 -50.71 -18.08 8.49
C LYS A 699 -52.06 -18.02 7.76
N GLY A 700 -52.77 -16.91 7.87
CA GLY A 700 -54.16 -16.76 7.49
C GLY A 700 -55.10 -17.45 8.48
N PRO A 701 -56.40 -17.55 8.13
CA PRO A 701 -57.42 -18.19 8.97
C PRO A 701 -57.14 -19.69 9.12
N GLU A 702 -57.38 -20.22 10.32
CA GLU A 702 -57.21 -21.65 10.58
C GLU A 702 -58.26 -22.45 9.79
N THR A 703 -57.82 -23.38 8.94
CA THR A 703 -58.69 -24.14 8.03
C THR A 703 -58.49 -25.65 8.18
N THR A 704 -59.55 -26.42 7.94
CA THR A 704 -59.49 -27.88 7.92
C THR A 704 -60.38 -28.47 6.83
N VAL A 705 -60.07 -29.69 6.40
CA VAL A 705 -60.85 -30.42 5.38
C VAL A 705 -62.05 -31.07 6.06
N LEU A 706 -63.25 -30.71 5.63
CA LEU A 706 -64.49 -31.18 6.25
C LEU A 706 -64.69 -32.69 5.97
N PRO A 707 -64.76 -33.56 6.99
CA PRO A 707 -64.93 -35.00 6.78
C PRO A 707 -66.28 -35.33 6.15
N ASN A 708 -66.36 -36.48 5.48
CA ASN A 708 -67.63 -37.04 5.05
C ASN A 708 -68.35 -37.68 6.25
N VAL A 709 -69.47 -37.10 6.65
CA VAL A 709 -70.37 -37.63 7.68
C VAL A 709 -71.74 -38.05 7.12
N VAL A 710 -71.93 -38.00 5.79
CA VAL A 710 -73.15 -38.49 5.13
C VAL A 710 -73.27 -40.00 5.34
N GLY A 711 -74.44 -40.45 5.78
CA GLY A 711 -74.71 -41.84 6.15
C GLY A 711 -74.40 -42.20 7.60
N MET A 712 -73.76 -41.32 8.38
CA MET A 712 -73.61 -41.50 9.82
C MET A 712 -74.88 -41.12 10.58
N LYS A 713 -75.02 -41.61 11.82
CA LYS A 713 -76.04 -41.10 12.75
C LYS A 713 -75.70 -39.67 13.17
N TYR A 714 -76.74 -38.86 13.42
CA TYR A 714 -76.60 -37.44 13.72
C TYR A 714 -75.66 -37.16 14.90
N ASP A 715 -75.76 -37.91 15.99
CA ASP A 715 -74.97 -37.63 17.21
C ASP A 715 -73.50 -37.98 17.03
N ASP A 716 -73.17 -39.06 16.31
CA ASP A 716 -71.79 -39.42 15.94
C ASP A 716 -71.18 -38.37 15.01
N ALA A 717 -71.92 -37.97 13.96
CA ALA A 717 -71.52 -36.93 13.03
C ALA A 717 -71.30 -35.58 13.74
N ALA A 718 -72.21 -35.21 14.65
CA ALA A 718 -72.11 -33.99 15.43
C ALA A 718 -70.95 -34.04 16.44
N ALA A 719 -70.67 -35.20 17.05
CA ALA A 719 -69.52 -35.39 17.93
C ALA A 719 -68.19 -35.28 17.16
N GLN A 720 -68.11 -35.89 15.97
CA GLN A 720 -66.92 -35.82 15.10
C GLN A 720 -66.63 -34.38 14.65
N LEU A 721 -67.66 -33.64 14.20
CA LEU A 721 -67.49 -32.24 13.77
C LEU A 721 -67.21 -31.28 14.93
N LYS A 722 -67.85 -31.45 16.10
CA LYS A 722 -67.52 -30.67 17.31
C LYS A 722 -66.10 -30.94 17.81
N LYS A 723 -65.59 -32.17 17.69
CA LYS A 723 -64.20 -32.52 18.00
C LYS A 723 -63.19 -31.82 17.08
N LEU A 724 -63.60 -31.46 15.86
CA LEU A 724 -62.82 -30.62 14.94
C LEU A 724 -63.02 -29.12 15.19
N GLY A 725 -63.76 -28.71 16.22
CA GLY A 725 -63.98 -27.31 16.58
C GLY A 725 -65.21 -26.64 15.97
N PHE A 726 -65.98 -27.34 15.12
CA PHE A 726 -67.14 -26.75 14.45
C PHE A 726 -68.41 -26.66 15.32
N THR A 727 -69.20 -25.61 15.09
CA THR A 727 -70.60 -25.57 15.52
C THR A 727 -71.43 -26.47 14.62
N VAL A 728 -72.40 -27.21 15.15
CA VAL A 728 -73.24 -28.14 14.37
C VAL A 728 -74.72 -27.81 14.54
N LYS A 729 -75.41 -27.59 13.42
CA LYS A 729 -76.85 -27.27 13.36
C LYS A 729 -77.64 -28.41 12.71
N LYS A 730 -78.62 -28.96 13.44
CA LYS A 730 -79.57 -29.96 12.92
C LYS A 730 -80.63 -29.29 12.04
N SER A 731 -80.98 -29.93 10.93
CA SER A 731 -82.11 -29.57 10.07
C SER A 731 -82.91 -30.83 9.74
N ALA A 732 -84.24 -30.79 9.85
CA ALA A 732 -85.12 -31.95 9.68
C ALA A 732 -86.41 -31.57 8.91
N PRO A 733 -86.30 -31.10 7.64
CA PRO A 733 -87.41 -30.48 6.91
C PRO A 733 -88.52 -31.46 6.49
N LEU A 734 -88.28 -32.77 6.58
CA LEU A 734 -89.22 -33.84 6.23
C LEU A 734 -89.57 -34.74 7.43
N GLY A 735 -89.19 -34.33 8.64
CA GLY A 735 -89.11 -35.21 9.82
C GLY A 735 -87.69 -35.73 10.07
N ASP A 736 -87.57 -36.57 11.09
CA ASP A 736 -86.32 -37.18 11.57
C ASP A 736 -86.64 -38.61 12.06
N ILE A 737 -86.84 -39.53 11.10
CA ILE A 737 -87.27 -40.91 11.32
C ILE A 737 -86.14 -41.94 11.18
N THR A 738 -85.02 -41.61 10.52
CA THR A 738 -83.86 -42.51 10.42
C THR A 738 -82.65 -42.05 11.26
N HIS A 739 -82.66 -40.80 11.73
CA HIS A 739 -81.56 -40.15 12.47
C HIS A 739 -80.22 -40.15 11.72
N GLU A 740 -80.25 -40.28 10.39
CA GLU A 740 -79.07 -40.34 9.52
C GLU A 740 -78.88 -39.02 8.76
N VAL A 741 -77.62 -38.57 8.66
CA VAL A 741 -77.25 -37.42 7.83
C VAL A 741 -77.39 -37.79 6.35
N ARG A 742 -78.27 -37.11 5.62
CA ARG A 742 -78.39 -37.24 4.15
C ARG A 742 -77.66 -36.15 3.40
N VAL A 743 -77.54 -34.97 3.99
CA VAL A 743 -76.81 -33.83 3.41
C VAL A 743 -76.02 -33.12 4.51
N GLN A 744 -74.76 -32.82 4.24
CA GLN A 744 -73.97 -31.85 5.01
C GLN A 744 -73.74 -30.60 4.16
N SER A 745 -73.69 -29.43 4.80
CA SER A 745 -73.32 -28.15 4.19
C SER A 745 -72.39 -27.38 5.14
N PRO A 746 -71.15 -27.01 4.73
CA PRO A 746 -70.50 -27.27 3.43
C PRO A 746 -70.28 -28.76 3.10
N LYS A 747 -69.78 -29.07 1.91
CA LYS A 747 -69.67 -30.44 1.38
C LYS A 747 -68.49 -31.21 2.00
N ALA A 748 -68.59 -32.54 1.95
CA ALA A 748 -67.47 -33.41 2.30
C ALA A 748 -66.26 -33.17 1.38
N GLY A 749 -65.06 -33.08 1.95
CA GLY A 749 -63.82 -32.78 1.23
C GLY A 749 -63.60 -31.29 0.93
N GLU A 750 -64.52 -30.41 1.33
CA GLU A 750 -64.37 -28.97 1.20
C GLU A 750 -63.46 -28.41 2.30
N THR A 751 -62.57 -27.47 1.98
CA THR A 751 -61.70 -26.80 2.96
C THR A 751 -62.47 -25.65 3.59
N VAL A 752 -62.71 -25.72 4.90
CA VAL A 752 -63.56 -24.77 5.63
C VAL A 752 -62.74 -24.08 6.73
N ARG A 753 -62.91 -22.75 6.89
CA ARG A 753 -62.35 -22.02 8.04
C ARG A 753 -62.98 -22.55 9.34
N LEU A 754 -62.19 -22.74 10.38
CA LEU A 754 -62.69 -23.16 11.70
C LEU A 754 -63.51 -22.05 12.37
N ARG A 755 -63.23 -20.79 12.04
CA ARG A 755 -63.91 -19.59 12.56
C ARG A 755 -64.33 -18.64 11.44
N ASP A 756 -65.28 -17.77 11.75
CA ASP A 756 -65.57 -16.57 10.96
C ASP A 756 -64.65 -15.39 11.34
N GLU A 757 -64.78 -14.27 10.64
CA GLU A 757 -63.96 -13.05 10.82
C GLU A 757 -64.20 -12.34 12.18
N ASN A 758 -65.18 -12.81 12.96
CA ASN A 758 -65.45 -12.39 14.34
C ASN A 758 -64.90 -13.39 15.38
N GLY A 759 -64.24 -14.46 14.94
CA GLY A 759 -63.71 -15.55 15.78
C GLY A 759 -64.74 -16.61 16.19
N THR A 760 -65.96 -16.57 15.63
CA THR A 760 -67.08 -17.47 15.95
C THR A 760 -66.88 -18.83 15.25
N PRO A 761 -66.99 -19.98 15.94
CA PRO A 761 -66.77 -21.28 15.31
C PRO A 761 -67.80 -21.59 14.21
N THR A 762 -67.29 -21.89 13.01
CA THR A 762 -68.10 -22.05 11.78
C THR A 762 -69.20 -23.11 11.96
N THR A 763 -70.41 -22.79 11.47
CA THR A 763 -71.59 -23.66 11.64
C THR A 763 -71.81 -24.58 10.45
N ILE A 764 -71.56 -25.87 10.64
CA ILE A 764 -71.90 -26.94 9.70
C ILE A 764 -73.38 -27.31 9.89
N THR A 765 -74.16 -27.31 8.82
CA THR A 765 -75.57 -27.75 8.86
C THR A 765 -75.67 -29.20 8.40
N LEU A 766 -76.27 -30.05 9.24
CA LEU A 766 -76.57 -31.44 8.95
C LEU A 766 -78.07 -31.61 8.74
N THR A 767 -78.46 -31.99 7.53
CA THR A 767 -79.84 -32.36 7.21
C THR A 767 -80.03 -33.86 7.45
N VAL A 768 -80.91 -34.17 8.39
CA VAL A 768 -81.35 -35.53 8.70
C VAL A 768 -82.70 -35.83 8.06
N VAL A 769 -83.03 -37.12 7.95
CA VAL A 769 -84.38 -37.63 7.60
C VAL A 769 -84.74 -38.81 8.48
#